data_AF-A0ABC8YHH0-F1
#
_entry.id   AF-A0ABC8YHH0-F1
#
_cell.length_a   1.000
_cell.length_b   1.000
_cell.length_c   1.000
_cell.angle_alpha   90.00
_cell.angle_beta   90.00
_cell.angle_gamma   90.00
#
_symmetry.space_group_name_H-M   'P 1'
#
loop_
_entity.id
_entity.type
_entity.pdbx_description
1 polymer ?
#
loop_
_entity_poly.entity_id
_entity_poly.type
_entity_poly.pdbx_seq_one_letter_code
_entity_poly.pdbx_strand_id
1 'polypeptide(L)'
;MAATGDMAFVVLLLLFSVHRAGRSHAFSIMNYLCNNGSSYALNSTYHSNVVSLLASLSANASSSAAVVGVGFANGTVGRAPDQTWGLALCRGDVVNGTACATCLALASGDVDVHCRGVKDVSVYYDRCLLRFSDRDFLAAGPDDPAAPVQYSPSLQVNVTVDPGRFVALAADLVGALAAWAARNSTARYAAGVMTTSAGEGFTTTEYDLVRNIYGLVQCTPDQSPEACLGCLGAFRDEMPAVFSGTAGGQINAVWCNLRFEVFLFYDSSPVVKLVAPPLAPPPSGASATVHGDAKRTRVAGNAATVVAIVLGVLVVILVSTFAIYLWRKAQVKQYVEEDNDAESLSFDLTTLRRATENFSEDNKLGHGGFGAVYKGFLPDGRQIAVKRLDKASGQGLKELRNELLLVAKLRHNNLAKLLGVCLKGQEKLLVYEYLPNRSLDTFLFVPERRQLLDWETRYRIIYGTARGLLYLHEDSQTRIIHRDLKASNILLDADMNPKISDFGLARLFTGDKTTTVTSQVVGTLGYMAPEYAVLGHLSVKLDVYSFGVLILEIVTGRRNTDMFESAGEESTILLSYVWDHWLRSTALETVDPSLDCQAPESEVLKCIHLGLLCVQENPADRPTMLDILVMLHGQSSSFAAPSKPAFAFTYGETTSSDERGNNESGGGGPDNRRGAAAAPQAFSLNGMSVSESFQPR
;
A
#
# COMPACT_ATOMS: atom_id res chain seq x y z
N MET A 1 11.97 -58.01 15.89
CA MET A 1 10.81 -57.36 16.53
C MET A 1 10.94 -55.87 16.29
N ALA A 2 9.88 -55.24 15.76
CA ALA A 2 9.62 -53.79 15.60
C ALA A 2 10.74 -52.95 14.92
N ALA A 3 10.64 -52.42 13.70
CA ALA A 3 9.54 -51.84 12.93
C ALA A 3 8.77 -50.70 13.64
N THR A 4 8.77 -49.54 12.97
CA THR A 4 7.96 -48.32 13.16
C THR A 4 8.50 -47.27 14.14
N GLY A 5 8.98 -46.15 13.58
CA GLY A 5 9.34 -44.96 14.35
C GLY A 5 10.12 -43.88 13.62
N ASP A 6 10.09 -43.78 12.28
CA ASP A 6 10.83 -42.73 11.55
C ASP A 6 10.16 -42.30 10.23
N MET A 7 8.83 -42.15 10.27
CA MET A 7 8.01 -41.69 9.13
C MET A 7 6.90 -40.72 9.60
N ALA A 8 7.16 -39.94 10.65
CA ALA A 8 6.25 -38.89 11.12
C ALA A 8 6.86 -37.48 11.12
N PHE A 9 8.19 -37.37 11.04
CA PHE A 9 8.87 -36.06 11.12
C PHE A 9 9.15 -35.41 9.75
N VAL A 10 9.04 -36.17 8.65
CA VAL A 10 9.28 -35.67 7.28
C VAL A 10 7.97 -35.20 6.60
N VAL A 11 6.81 -35.60 7.11
CA VAL A 11 5.50 -35.17 6.57
C VAL A 11 5.00 -33.86 7.20
N LEU A 12 5.49 -33.49 8.41
CA LEU A 12 5.11 -32.23 9.05
C LEU A 12 5.89 -31.00 8.51
N LEU A 13 7.00 -31.20 7.81
CA LEU A 13 7.78 -30.14 7.14
C LEU A 13 7.38 -29.90 5.68
N LEU A 14 6.48 -30.72 5.12
CA LEU A 14 5.91 -30.52 3.79
C LEU A 14 4.49 -29.90 3.81
N LEU A 15 3.94 -29.61 4.99
CA LEU A 15 2.66 -28.91 5.16
C LEU A 15 2.79 -27.42 5.56
N PHE A 16 4.01 -26.89 5.69
CA PHE A 16 4.27 -25.45 5.84
C PHE A 16 4.92 -24.79 4.61
N SER A 17 4.80 -25.42 3.43
CA SER A 17 5.30 -24.85 2.16
C SER A 17 4.21 -24.44 1.16
N VAL A 18 2.94 -24.38 1.57
CA VAL A 18 1.89 -23.77 0.75
C VAL A 18 1.07 -22.86 1.67
N HIS A 19 1.54 -21.64 1.83
CA HIS A 19 0.77 -20.38 1.76
C HIS A 19 1.81 -19.27 1.87
N ARG A 20 2.51 -18.99 0.76
CA ARG A 20 2.96 -17.61 0.53
C ARG A 20 1.67 -16.79 0.54
N ALA A 21 1.38 -16.11 1.64
CA ALA A 21 0.51 -14.96 1.58
C ALA A 21 1.20 -14.00 0.61
N GLY A 22 0.73 -14.00 -0.64
CA GLY A 22 1.01 -12.92 -1.56
C GLY A 22 0.67 -11.64 -0.84
N ARG A 23 1.57 -10.66 -0.91
CA ARG A 23 1.26 -9.29 -0.52
C ARG A 23 -0.07 -8.94 -1.17
N SER A 24 -1.14 -8.77 -0.39
CA SER A 24 -2.39 -8.22 -0.90
C SER A 24 -2.08 -6.78 -1.32
N HIS A 25 -1.65 -6.60 -2.56
CA HIS A 25 -1.60 -5.29 -3.17
C HIS A 25 -3.06 -4.83 -3.28
N ALA A 26 -3.42 -3.78 -2.55
CA ALA A 26 -4.69 -3.11 -2.71
C ALA A 26 -4.91 -2.77 -4.20
N PHE A 27 -6.15 -2.92 -4.67
CA PHE A 27 -6.55 -2.50 -6.00
C PHE A 27 -6.40 -0.98 -6.10
N SER A 28 -5.33 -0.50 -6.75
CA SER A 28 -5.10 0.93 -6.97
C SER A 28 -5.77 1.35 -8.27
N ILE A 29 -6.62 2.37 -8.21
CA ILE A 29 -7.09 3.07 -9.41
C ILE A 29 -5.87 3.72 -10.07
N MET A 30 -5.68 3.48 -11.35
CA MET A 30 -4.63 4.08 -12.16
C MET A 30 -5.17 5.31 -12.88
N ASN A 31 -6.39 5.22 -13.42
CA ASN A 31 -7.04 6.31 -14.11
C ASN A 31 -8.52 6.07 -14.42
N TYR A 32 -9.21 7.12 -14.89
CA TYR A 32 -10.53 7.02 -15.49
C TYR A 32 -10.71 8.10 -16.57
N LEU A 33 -11.53 7.79 -17.57
CA LEU A 33 -11.89 8.69 -18.67
C LEU A 33 -13.41 8.72 -18.79
N CYS A 34 -13.99 9.91 -18.65
CA CYS A 34 -15.41 10.15 -18.88
C CYS A 34 -15.55 11.07 -20.10
N ASN A 35 -16.05 10.55 -21.21
CA ASN A 35 -16.29 11.34 -22.41
C ASN A 35 -17.67 12.00 -22.33
N ASN A 36 -17.70 13.27 -21.92
CA ASN A 36 -18.93 14.04 -21.72
C ASN A 36 -19.71 14.39 -23.01
N GLY A 37 -19.31 13.86 -24.17
CA GLY A 37 -19.98 14.07 -25.45
C GLY A 37 -21.41 13.51 -25.50
N SER A 38 -21.76 12.56 -24.64
CA SER A 38 -23.13 12.06 -24.48
C SER A 38 -23.42 11.66 -23.03
N SER A 39 -24.58 12.09 -22.51
CA SER A 39 -25.00 11.87 -21.13
C SER A 39 -26.35 11.18 -21.03
N TYR A 40 -26.65 10.57 -19.89
CA TYR A 40 -27.94 9.96 -19.58
C TYR A 40 -28.47 10.43 -18.21
N ALA A 41 -29.80 10.42 -18.05
CA ALA A 41 -30.43 10.76 -16.78
C ALA A 41 -30.34 9.60 -15.78
N LEU A 42 -30.12 9.92 -14.51
CA LEU A 42 -30.19 8.95 -13.42
C LEU A 42 -31.62 8.37 -13.38
N ASN A 43 -31.73 7.04 -13.32
CA ASN A 43 -32.98 6.27 -13.44
C ASN A 43 -33.59 6.18 -14.86
N SER A 44 -32.85 6.51 -15.92
CA SER A 44 -33.26 6.21 -17.29
C SER A 44 -33.15 4.72 -17.63
N THR A 45 -33.79 4.29 -18.72
CA THR A 45 -33.61 2.95 -19.30
C THR A 45 -32.14 2.66 -19.59
N TYR A 46 -31.41 3.63 -20.15
CA TYR A 46 -29.97 3.50 -20.37
C TYR A 46 -29.19 3.26 -19.07
N HIS A 47 -29.51 3.97 -17.98
CA HIS A 47 -28.89 3.75 -16.67
C HIS A 47 -29.08 2.31 -16.18
N SER A 48 -30.31 1.78 -16.24
CA SER A 48 -30.59 0.38 -15.88
C SER A 48 -29.84 -0.62 -16.78
N ASN A 49 -29.70 -0.31 -18.06
CA ASN A 49 -28.93 -1.14 -19.00
C ASN A 49 -27.44 -1.14 -18.67
N VAL A 50 -26.87 0.00 -18.26
CA VAL A 50 -25.47 0.10 -17.79
C VAL A 50 -25.28 -0.74 -16.53
N VAL A 51 -26.11 -0.57 -15.50
CA VAL A 51 -26.02 -1.36 -14.26
C VAL A 51 -26.08 -2.86 -14.55
N SER A 52 -27.01 -3.30 -15.41
CA SER A 52 -27.12 -4.70 -15.81
C SER A 52 -25.90 -5.18 -16.63
N LEU A 53 -25.35 -4.33 -17.51
CA LEU A 53 -24.16 -4.65 -18.29
C LEU A 53 -22.94 -4.82 -17.38
N LEU A 54 -22.70 -3.90 -16.44
CA LEU A 54 -21.56 -3.95 -15.52
C LEU A 54 -21.61 -5.19 -14.63
N ALA A 55 -22.79 -5.52 -14.10
CA ALA A 55 -22.99 -6.75 -13.31
C ALA A 55 -22.69 -8.01 -14.14
N SER A 56 -23.19 -8.08 -15.38
CA SER A 56 -22.95 -9.20 -16.30
C SER A 56 -21.47 -9.35 -16.66
N LEU A 57 -20.80 -8.24 -16.98
CA LEU A 57 -19.36 -8.22 -17.28
C LEU A 57 -18.54 -8.72 -16.09
N SER A 58 -18.84 -8.23 -14.88
CA SER A 58 -18.16 -8.64 -13.65
C SER A 58 -18.33 -10.14 -13.39
N ALA A 59 -19.56 -10.67 -13.45
CA ALA A 59 -19.83 -12.09 -13.24
C ALA A 59 -19.14 -12.97 -14.29
N ASN A 60 -19.21 -12.60 -15.56
CA ASN A 60 -18.64 -13.39 -16.65
C ASN A 60 -17.12 -13.37 -16.65
N ALA A 61 -16.50 -12.21 -16.42
CA ALA A 61 -15.04 -12.09 -16.33
C ALA A 61 -14.50 -12.83 -15.09
N SER A 62 -15.20 -12.78 -13.97
CA SER A 62 -14.81 -13.52 -12.76
C SER A 62 -14.88 -15.04 -12.98
N SER A 63 -15.90 -15.49 -13.70
CA SER A 63 -16.06 -16.89 -14.09
C SER A 63 -14.97 -17.34 -15.08
N SER A 64 -14.64 -16.51 -16.07
CA SER A 64 -13.57 -16.82 -17.03
C SER A 64 -12.19 -16.86 -16.36
N ALA A 65 -11.94 -16.01 -15.36
CA ALA A 65 -10.72 -16.04 -14.56
C ALA A 65 -10.57 -17.39 -13.84
N ALA A 66 -11.67 -17.89 -13.26
CA ALA A 66 -11.68 -19.18 -12.55
C ALA A 66 -11.50 -20.39 -13.49
N VAL A 67 -12.02 -20.32 -14.72
CA VAL A 67 -12.05 -21.47 -15.65
C VAL A 67 -10.86 -21.47 -16.62
N VAL A 68 -10.55 -20.33 -17.22
CA VAL A 68 -9.58 -20.17 -18.32
C VAL A 68 -8.29 -19.50 -17.83
N GLY A 69 -8.25 -19.04 -16.58
CA GLY A 69 -7.08 -18.41 -15.97
C GLY A 69 -6.89 -16.93 -16.34
N VAL A 70 -7.87 -16.32 -17.04
CA VAL A 70 -7.88 -14.89 -17.37
C VAL A 70 -9.29 -14.33 -17.25
N GLY A 71 -9.44 -13.22 -16.52
CA GLY A 71 -10.72 -12.55 -16.39
C GLY A 71 -11.01 -11.67 -17.59
N PHE A 72 -11.99 -12.03 -18.40
CA PHE A 72 -12.37 -11.27 -19.58
C PHE A 72 -13.85 -11.50 -19.91
N ALA A 73 -14.55 -10.41 -20.17
CA ALA A 73 -15.90 -10.46 -20.71
C ALA A 73 -16.16 -9.24 -21.59
N ASN A 74 -16.95 -9.42 -22.63
CA ASN A 74 -17.57 -8.34 -23.38
C ASN A 74 -19.07 -8.61 -23.49
N GLY A 75 -19.85 -7.59 -23.83
CA GLY A 75 -21.30 -7.74 -23.90
C GLY A 75 -22.03 -6.49 -24.32
N THR A 76 -23.32 -6.68 -24.61
CA THR A 76 -24.24 -5.59 -24.95
C THR A 76 -25.56 -5.77 -24.21
N VAL A 77 -26.18 -4.66 -23.79
CA VAL A 77 -27.48 -4.66 -23.11
C VAL A 77 -28.36 -3.56 -23.71
N GLY A 78 -29.66 -3.85 -23.82
CA GLY A 78 -30.66 -2.91 -24.32
C GLY A 78 -30.86 -2.94 -25.84
N ARG A 79 -31.63 -1.99 -26.33
CA ARG A 79 -31.90 -1.73 -27.76
C ARG A 79 -31.87 -0.24 -28.01
N ALA A 80 -31.62 0.18 -29.25
CA ALA A 80 -31.64 1.60 -29.62
C ALA A 80 -32.97 2.27 -29.17
N PRO A 81 -32.91 3.47 -28.55
CA PRO A 81 -31.74 4.34 -28.36
C PRO A 81 -30.93 4.07 -27.07
N ASP A 82 -31.34 3.12 -26.23
CA ASP A 82 -30.78 2.88 -24.89
C ASP A 82 -29.75 1.73 -24.86
N GLN A 83 -29.18 1.35 -26.00
CA GLN A 83 -28.23 0.25 -26.10
C GLN A 83 -26.84 0.66 -25.60
N THR A 84 -26.17 -0.22 -24.87
CA THR A 84 -24.80 -0.01 -24.36
C THR A 84 -23.94 -1.24 -24.64
N TRP A 85 -22.67 -1.00 -24.99
CA TRP A 85 -21.64 -2.00 -25.21
C TRP A 85 -20.62 -1.90 -24.08
N GLY A 86 -20.00 -3.01 -23.69
CA GLY A 86 -18.97 -2.98 -22.66
C GLY A 86 -17.99 -4.14 -22.70
N LEU A 87 -16.88 -3.92 -22.02
CA LEU A 87 -15.74 -4.82 -21.93
C LEU A 87 -15.12 -4.72 -20.54
N ALA A 88 -14.77 -5.87 -19.97
CA ALA A 88 -14.04 -6.00 -18.72
C ALA A 88 -12.84 -6.94 -18.93
N LEU A 89 -11.68 -6.55 -18.40
CA LEU A 89 -10.44 -7.33 -18.49
C LEU A 89 -9.70 -7.26 -17.15
N CYS A 90 -9.40 -8.40 -16.54
CA CYS A 90 -8.52 -8.53 -15.38
C CYS A 90 -7.09 -8.84 -15.84
N ARG A 91 -6.10 -8.37 -15.08
CA ARG A 91 -4.70 -8.58 -15.42
C ARG A 91 -4.36 -10.07 -15.42
N GLY A 92 -3.51 -10.52 -16.34
CA GLY A 92 -3.27 -11.95 -16.58
C GLY A 92 -2.61 -12.72 -15.43
N ASP A 93 -2.09 -12.04 -14.40
CA ASP A 93 -1.61 -12.64 -13.14
C ASP A 93 -2.68 -12.67 -12.04
N VAL A 94 -3.88 -12.15 -12.29
CA VAL A 94 -5.05 -12.20 -11.40
C VAL A 94 -5.88 -13.44 -11.74
N VAL A 95 -5.40 -14.60 -11.30
CA VAL A 95 -6.01 -15.91 -11.58
C VAL A 95 -7.18 -16.26 -10.66
N ASN A 96 -7.37 -15.52 -9.57
CA ASN A 96 -8.48 -15.73 -8.64
C ASN A 96 -9.72 -14.97 -9.13
N GLY A 97 -10.79 -15.70 -9.49
CA GLY A 97 -12.07 -15.11 -9.90
C GLY A 97 -12.63 -14.11 -8.89
N THR A 98 -12.43 -14.34 -7.59
CA THR A 98 -12.85 -13.41 -6.52
C THR A 98 -12.07 -12.09 -6.57
N ALA A 99 -10.77 -12.15 -6.87
CA ALA A 99 -9.94 -10.95 -6.99
C ALA A 99 -10.30 -10.15 -8.25
N CYS A 100 -10.62 -10.83 -9.35
CA CYS A 100 -11.15 -10.20 -10.56
C CYS A 100 -12.50 -9.52 -10.29
N ALA A 101 -13.43 -10.22 -9.64
CA ALA A 101 -14.73 -9.69 -9.23
C ALA A 101 -14.61 -8.44 -8.37
N THR A 102 -13.72 -8.48 -7.37
CA THR A 102 -13.49 -7.37 -6.45
C THR A 102 -12.98 -6.14 -7.19
N CYS A 103 -12.02 -6.32 -8.10
CA CYS A 103 -11.50 -5.22 -8.92
C CYS A 103 -12.57 -4.59 -9.81
N LEU A 104 -13.37 -5.43 -10.48
CA LEU A 104 -14.43 -4.94 -11.38
C LEU A 104 -15.58 -4.29 -10.62
N ALA A 105 -15.86 -4.73 -9.39
CA ALA A 105 -16.82 -4.08 -8.50
C ALA A 105 -16.33 -2.68 -8.09
N LEU A 106 -15.05 -2.54 -7.73
CA LEU A 106 -14.45 -1.23 -7.44
C LEU A 106 -14.49 -0.31 -8.66
N ALA A 107 -14.08 -0.81 -9.84
CA ALA A 107 -14.14 -0.05 -11.08
C ALA A 107 -15.56 0.39 -11.43
N SER A 108 -16.57 -0.44 -11.15
CA SER A 108 -17.98 -0.09 -11.35
C SER A 108 -18.45 0.98 -10.36
N GLY A 109 -18.06 0.88 -9.08
CA GLY A 109 -18.35 1.92 -8.09
C GLY A 109 -17.74 3.28 -8.45
N ASP A 110 -16.54 3.28 -9.02
CA ASP A 110 -15.90 4.52 -9.48
C ASP A 110 -16.60 5.17 -10.68
N VAL A 111 -17.33 4.41 -11.50
CA VAL A 111 -18.20 5.01 -12.53
C VAL A 111 -19.26 5.90 -11.87
N ASP A 112 -19.87 5.43 -10.78
CA ASP A 112 -20.93 6.16 -10.07
C ASP A 112 -20.40 7.41 -9.34
N VAL A 113 -19.14 7.37 -8.92
CA VAL A 113 -18.48 8.49 -8.22
C VAL A 113 -17.94 9.52 -9.21
N HIS A 114 -17.20 9.09 -10.23
CA HIS A 114 -16.38 9.97 -11.07
C HIS A 114 -17.00 10.26 -12.44
N CYS A 115 -17.74 9.31 -13.03
CA CYS A 115 -18.30 9.41 -14.38
C CYS A 115 -19.84 9.36 -14.39
N ARG A 116 -20.47 9.82 -13.31
CA ARG A 116 -21.91 9.72 -13.11
C ARG A 116 -22.70 10.35 -14.26
N GLY A 117 -23.55 9.56 -14.91
CA GLY A 117 -24.41 10.02 -16.00
C GLY A 117 -23.73 10.17 -17.36
N VAL A 118 -22.50 9.64 -17.55
CA VAL A 118 -21.75 9.71 -18.80
C VAL A 118 -21.87 8.40 -19.57
N LYS A 119 -22.13 8.47 -20.89
CA LYS A 119 -22.39 7.28 -21.73
C LYS A 119 -21.14 6.58 -22.27
N ASP A 120 -19.97 7.21 -22.24
CA ASP A 120 -18.71 6.64 -22.75
C ASP A 120 -17.61 6.77 -21.69
N VAL A 121 -17.27 5.65 -21.06
CA VAL A 121 -16.47 5.60 -19.84
C VAL A 121 -15.44 4.48 -19.91
N SER A 122 -14.23 4.77 -19.44
CA SER A 122 -13.19 3.77 -19.19
C SER A 122 -12.55 3.98 -17.84
N VAL A 123 -12.45 2.92 -17.04
CA VAL A 123 -11.84 2.91 -15.70
C VAL A 123 -10.71 1.89 -15.70
N TYR A 124 -9.52 2.36 -15.31
CA TYR A 124 -8.28 1.59 -15.31
C TYR A 124 -7.80 1.43 -13.87
N TYR A 125 -7.76 0.20 -13.39
CA TYR A 125 -7.09 -0.22 -12.17
C TYR A 125 -5.81 -0.98 -12.52
N ASP A 126 -4.89 -1.08 -11.56
CA ASP A 126 -3.65 -1.87 -11.74
C ASP A 126 -3.91 -3.33 -12.12
N ARG A 127 -5.05 -3.89 -11.65
CA ARG A 127 -5.41 -5.29 -11.78
C ARG A 127 -6.62 -5.54 -12.68
N CYS A 128 -7.32 -4.51 -13.16
CA CYS A 128 -8.44 -4.67 -14.09
C CYS A 128 -8.76 -3.39 -14.87
N LEU A 129 -9.50 -3.55 -15.96
CA LEU A 129 -10.01 -2.53 -16.84
C LEU A 129 -11.51 -2.76 -17.01
N LEU A 130 -12.29 -1.67 -16.99
CA LEU A 130 -13.71 -1.65 -17.30
C LEU A 130 -14.01 -0.53 -18.30
N ARG A 131 -14.72 -0.85 -19.39
CA ARG A 131 -15.21 0.15 -20.36
C ARG A 131 -16.65 -0.12 -20.74
N PHE A 132 -17.44 0.94 -20.87
CA PHE A 132 -18.72 0.89 -21.57
C PHE A 132 -18.94 2.14 -22.44
N SER A 133 -19.77 2.01 -23.47
CA SER A 133 -20.09 3.09 -24.40
C SER A 133 -21.51 2.93 -24.97
N ASP A 134 -22.14 4.05 -25.37
CA ASP A 134 -23.31 4.08 -26.25
C ASP A 134 -22.97 3.89 -27.74
N ARG A 135 -21.69 3.65 -28.06
CA ARG A 135 -21.21 3.30 -29.40
C ARG A 135 -20.73 1.85 -29.43
N ASP A 136 -20.92 1.19 -30.56
CA ASP A 136 -20.40 -0.16 -30.78
C ASP A 136 -18.88 -0.14 -31.03
N PHE A 137 -18.11 0.07 -29.96
CA PHE A 137 -16.65 0.01 -30.02
C PHE A 137 -16.15 -1.44 -30.16
N LEU A 138 -16.94 -2.43 -29.77
CA LEU A 138 -16.58 -3.84 -29.89
C LEU A 138 -16.47 -4.28 -31.35
N ALA A 139 -17.31 -3.74 -32.24
CA ALA A 139 -17.23 -3.98 -33.67
C ALA A 139 -16.05 -3.28 -34.36
N ALA A 140 -15.63 -2.12 -33.85
CA ALA A 140 -14.50 -1.36 -34.40
C ALA A 140 -13.14 -2.00 -34.04
N GLY A 141 -13.03 -2.58 -32.84
CA GLY A 141 -11.85 -3.32 -32.42
C GLY A 141 -10.60 -2.45 -32.20
N PRO A 142 -9.40 -3.05 -32.16
CA PRO A 142 -8.15 -2.37 -31.79
C PRO A 142 -7.75 -1.20 -32.67
N ASP A 143 -8.25 -1.17 -33.91
CA ASP A 143 -7.98 -0.14 -34.90
C ASP A 143 -8.97 1.04 -34.80
N ASP A 144 -9.86 1.05 -33.80
CA ASP A 144 -10.80 2.16 -33.57
C ASP A 144 -10.05 3.46 -33.24
N PRO A 145 -10.02 4.46 -34.14
CA PRO A 145 -9.32 5.71 -33.90
C PRO A 145 -10.00 6.57 -32.82
N ALA A 146 -11.25 6.26 -32.46
CA ALA A 146 -11.97 6.94 -31.39
C ALA A 146 -11.74 6.29 -30.01
N ALA A 147 -11.05 5.15 -29.94
CA ALA A 147 -10.77 4.51 -28.67
C ALA A 147 -9.73 5.31 -27.88
N PRO A 148 -9.98 5.57 -26.59
CA PRO A 148 -9.05 6.31 -25.77
C PRO A 148 -7.75 5.53 -25.55
N VAL A 149 -6.62 6.20 -25.82
CA VAL A 149 -5.28 5.74 -25.43
C VAL A 149 -4.73 6.70 -24.39
N GLN A 150 -4.27 6.17 -23.27
CA GLN A 150 -3.71 6.96 -22.20
C GLN A 150 -2.24 6.65 -21.97
N TYR A 151 -1.45 7.71 -21.93
CA TYR A 151 -0.04 7.67 -21.59
C TYR A 151 0.14 8.19 -20.17
N SER A 152 0.81 7.43 -19.30
CA SER A 152 1.15 7.91 -17.96
C SER A 152 2.65 7.68 -17.71
N PRO A 153 3.49 8.72 -17.86
CA PRO A 153 4.90 8.62 -17.49
C PRO A 153 5.05 8.56 -15.97
N SER A 154 6.00 7.77 -15.48
CA SER A 154 6.39 7.78 -14.08
C SER A 154 7.22 9.05 -13.80
N LEU A 155 6.56 10.11 -13.30
CA LEU A 155 7.19 11.42 -13.04
C LEU A 155 7.97 11.48 -11.72
N GLN A 156 7.94 10.43 -10.92
CA GLN A 156 8.56 10.40 -9.59
C GLN A 156 10.06 10.07 -9.65
N VAL A 157 10.49 9.33 -10.68
CA VAL A 157 11.86 8.82 -10.83
C VAL A 157 12.32 9.02 -12.27
N ASN A 158 13.36 9.83 -12.46
CA ASN A 158 13.92 10.11 -13.78
C ASN A 158 15.28 9.43 -13.94
N VAL A 159 15.59 8.99 -15.15
CA VAL A 159 16.90 8.44 -15.51
C VAL A 159 17.86 9.58 -15.82
N THR A 160 18.97 9.65 -15.08
CA THR A 160 19.90 10.79 -15.14
C THR A 160 21.07 10.57 -16.11
N VAL A 161 21.37 9.33 -16.49
CA VAL A 161 22.45 8.98 -17.43
C VAL A 161 21.91 8.06 -18.51
N ASP A 162 22.16 8.44 -19.77
CA ASP A 162 21.74 7.71 -20.97
C ASP A 162 20.26 7.27 -20.96
N PRO A 163 19.31 8.23 -20.81
CA PRO A 163 17.88 7.93 -20.78
C PRO A 163 17.39 7.30 -22.10
N GLY A 164 18.06 7.60 -23.22
CA GLY A 164 17.76 7.01 -24.52
C GLY A 164 18.01 5.50 -24.53
N ARG A 165 19.18 5.04 -24.05
CA ARG A 165 19.45 3.60 -23.94
C ARG A 165 18.51 2.91 -22.97
N PHE A 166 18.15 3.54 -21.85
CA PHE A 166 17.22 2.96 -20.89
C PHE A 166 15.86 2.65 -21.54
N VAL A 167 15.26 3.65 -22.20
CA VAL A 167 13.96 3.48 -22.85
C VAL A 167 14.04 2.52 -24.03
N ALA A 168 15.15 2.49 -24.77
CA ALA A 168 15.37 1.51 -25.83
C ALA A 168 15.39 0.06 -25.29
N LEU A 169 16.09 -0.19 -24.18
CA LEU A 169 16.08 -1.52 -23.54
C LEU A 169 14.69 -1.90 -22.98
N ALA A 170 13.93 -0.92 -22.48
CA ALA A 170 12.55 -1.13 -22.07
C ALA A 170 11.66 -1.50 -23.28
N ALA A 171 11.85 -0.83 -24.42
CA ALA A 171 11.15 -1.13 -25.67
C ALA A 171 11.52 -2.52 -26.21
N ASP A 172 12.78 -2.93 -26.13
CA ASP A 172 13.22 -4.29 -26.48
C ASP A 172 12.53 -5.35 -25.61
N LEU A 173 12.44 -5.10 -24.29
CA LEU A 173 11.71 -5.96 -23.36
C LEU A 173 10.23 -6.05 -23.74
N VAL A 174 9.58 -4.91 -24.00
CA VAL A 174 8.17 -4.86 -24.45
C VAL A 174 7.99 -5.64 -25.75
N GLY A 175 8.91 -5.52 -26.72
CA GLY A 175 8.84 -6.28 -27.98
C GLY A 175 8.89 -7.79 -27.76
N ALA A 176 9.78 -8.27 -26.89
CA ALA A 176 9.85 -9.69 -26.53
C ALA A 176 8.60 -10.17 -25.77
N LEU A 177 8.09 -9.34 -24.85
CA LEU A 177 6.85 -9.61 -24.13
C LEU A 177 5.64 -9.68 -25.07
N ALA A 178 5.53 -8.76 -26.02
CA ALA A 178 4.45 -8.73 -27.01
C ALA A 178 4.44 -10.01 -27.86
N ALA A 179 5.62 -10.47 -28.31
CA ALA A 179 5.74 -11.73 -29.03
C ALA A 179 5.29 -12.94 -28.19
N TRP A 180 5.66 -12.98 -26.91
CA TRP A 180 5.25 -14.03 -25.99
C TRP A 180 3.74 -14.00 -25.73
N ALA A 181 3.19 -12.83 -25.39
CA ALA A 181 1.77 -12.63 -25.16
C ALA A 181 0.93 -13.05 -26.37
N ALA A 182 1.37 -12.70 -27.57
CA ALA A 182 0.65 -12.99 -28.80
C ALA A 182 0.73 -14.46 -29.27
N ARG A 183 1.80 -15.20 -28.95
CA ARG A 183 1.99 -16.56 -29.53
C ARG A 183 2.00 -17.68 -28.50
N ASN A 184 2.32 -17.37 -27.26
CA ASN A 184 2.59 -18.36 -26.22
C ASN A 184 1.66 -18.22 -25.00
N SER A 185 0.71 -17.28 -25.05
CA SER A 185 -0.23 -17.00 -23.95
C SER A 185 -1.66 -16.97 -24.46
N THR A 186 -2.50 -17.86 -23.95
CA THR A 186 -3.96 -17.84 -24.19
C THR A 186 -4.62 -16.64 -23.50
N ALA A 187 -4.04 -16.17 -22.39
CA ALA A 187 -4.45 -14.97 -21.70
C ALA A 187 -4.00 -13.68 -22.41
N ARG A 188 -3.24 -13.80 -23.51
CA ARG A 188 -2.60 -12.66 -24.21
C ARG A 188 -1.79 -11.76 -23.27
N TYR A 189 -1.22 -12.34 -22.22
CA TYR A 189 -0.47 -11.66 -21.17
C TYR A 189 0.96 -12.19 -21.10
N ALA A 190 1.91 -11.29 -20.83
CA ALA A 190 3.29 -11.66 -20.51
C ALA A 190 3.92 -10.65 -19.55
N ALA A 191 4.77 -11.12 -18.64
CA ALA A 191 5.60 -10.30 -17.77
C ALA A 191 7.06 -10.76 -17.78
N GLY A 192 7.99 -9.84 -17.56
CA GLY A 192 9.40 -10.10 -17.76
C GLY A 192 10.33 -9.04 -17.20
N VAL A 193 11.63 -9.34 -17.29
CA VAL A 193 12.69 -8.47 -16.79
C VAL A 193 13.84 -8.39 -17.78
N MET A 194 14.39 -7.19 -17.93
CA MET A 194 15.65 -6.88 -18.61
C MET A 194 16.70 -6.54 -17.55
N THR A 195 17.82 -7.27 -17.52
CA THR A 195 18.91 -7.06 -16.55
C THR A 195 20.17 -6.53 -17.21
N THR A 196 20.89 -5.61 -16.57
CA THR A 196 22.19 -5.12 -17.03
C THR A 196 23.35 -5.97 -16.50
N SER A 197 24.46 -5.99 -17.24
CA SER A 197 25.71 -6.66 -16.89
C SER A 197 26.26 -6.24 -15.52
N ALA A 198 27.04 -7.09 -14.87
CA ALA A 198 27.68 -6.78 -13.60
C ALA A 198 28.63 -5.56 -13.73
N GLY A 199 28.26 -4.44 -13.11
CA GLY A 199 29.03 -3.19 -13.14
C GLY A 199 28.42 -2.11 -14.04
N GLU A 200 27.42 -2.47 -14.85
CA GLU A 200 26.62 -1.53 -15.64
C GLU A 200 25.25 -1.31 -14.99
N GLY A 201 24.73 -0.09 -15.07
CA GLY A 201 23.39 0.25 -14.62
C GLY A 201 23.05 1.70 -14.91
N PHE A 202 21.81 2.07 -14.63
CA PHE A 202 21.28 3.40 -14.86
C PHE A 202 21.21 4.15 -13.54
N THR A 203 21.68 5.38 -13.52
CA THR A 203 21.48 6.27 -12.37
C THR A 203 20.13 6.95 -12.51
N THR A 204 19.43 7.12 -11.40
CA THR A 204 18.14 7.81 -11.36
C THR A 204 18.11 8.87 -10.28
N THR A 205 17.07 9.70 -10.25
CA THR A 205 16.89 10.73 -9.22
C THR A 205 16.65 10.18 -7.81
N GLU A 206 16.15 8.96 -7.69
CA GLU A 206 15.86 8.32 -6.39
C GLU A 206 16.88 7.21 -6.03
N TYR A 207 17.42 6.52 -7.04
CA TYR A 207 18.32 5.38 -6.87
C TYR A 207 19.69 5.65 -7.50
N ASP A 208 20.74 5.41 -6.72
CA ASP A 208 22.13 5.56 -7.17
C ASP A 208 22.48 4.61 -8.33
N LEU A 209 21.84 3.43 -8.42
CA LEU A 209 22.06 2.48 -9.50
C LEU A 209 20.90 1.48 -9.67
N VAL A 210 20.25 1.51 -10.83
CA VAL A 210 19.22 0.56 -11.27
C VAL A 210 19.82 -0.43 -12.26
N ARG A 211 19.54 -1.72 -12.07
CA ARG A 211 20.03 -2.81 -12.93
C ARG A 211 18.95 -3.61 -13.63
N ASN A 212 17.70 -3.45 -13.21
CA ASN A 212 16.58 -4.22 -13.71
C ASN A 212 15.50 -3.27 -14.23
N ILE A 213 14.97 -3.59 -15.41
CA ILE A 213 13.76 -3.01 -15.95
C ILE A 213 12.72 -4.13 -15.97
N TYR A 214 11.64 -3.95 -15.23
CA TYR A 214 10.51 -4.87 -15.19
C TYR A 214 9.44 -4.40 -16.17
N GLY A 215 8.80 -5.32 -16.87
CA GLY A 215 7.75 -4.99 -17.82
C GLY A 215 6.65 -6.03 -17.86
N LEU A 216 5.44 -5.58 -18.18
CA LEU A 216 4.33 -6.45 -18.55
C LEU A 216 3.55 -5.86 -19.71
N VAL A 217 2.93 -6.75 -20.49
CA VAL A 217 2.01 -6.39 -21.56
C VAL A 217 0.79 -7.30 -21.51
N GLN A 218 -0.35 -6.79 -21.97
CA GLN A 218 -1.56 -7.59 -22.12
C GLN A 218 -2.40 -7.11 -23.31
N CYS A 219 -2.98 -8.04 -24.04
CA CYS A 219 -4.10 -7.78 -24.95
C CYS A 219 -5.38 -8.45 -24.45
N THR A 220 -6.54 -8.08 -24.99
CA THR A 220 -7.76 -8.83 -24.72
C THR A 220 -7.68 -10.23 -25.34
N PRO A 221 -8.14 -11.29 -24.64
CA PRO A 221 -8.02 -12.68 -25.11
C PRO A 221 -8.69 -12.99 -26.45
N ASP A 222 -9.70 -12.22 -26.85
CA ASP A 222 -10.44 -12.36 -28.11
C ASP A 222 -9.66 -11.87 -29.36
N GLN A 223 -8.53 -11.19 -29.15
CA GLN A 223 -7.65 -10.71 -30.23
C GLN A 223 -6.91 -11.85 -30.94
N SER A 224 -6.69 -11.68 -32.24
CA SER A 224 -5.73 -12.51 -32.99
C SER A 224 -4.29 -12.23 -32.54
N PRO A 225 -3.35 -13.18 -32.72
CA PRO A 225 -1.93 -12.94 -32.45
C PRO A 225 -1.39 -11.70 -33.18
N GLU A 226 -1.80 -11.51 -34.42
CA GLU A 226 -1.35 -10.42 -35.29
C GLU A 226 -1.87 -9.07 -34.81
N ALA A 227 -3.13 -9.00 -34.39
CA ALA A 227 -3.72 -7.77 -33.89
C ALA A 227 -3.12 -7.37 -32.52
N CYS A 228 -2.84 -8.35 -31.64
CA CYS A 228 -2.12 -8.10 -30.40
C CYS A 228 -0.69 -7.60 -30.64
N LEU A 229 0.03 -8.21 -31.59
CA LEU A 229 1.37 -7.77 -32.00
C LEU A 229 1.36 -6.37 -32.62
N GLY A 230 0.37 -6.05 -33.45
CA GLY A 230 0.20 -4.73 -34.04
C GLY A 230 0.00 -3.66 -32.97
N CYS A 231 -0.95 -3.89 -32.06
CA CYS A 231 -1.30 -2.96 -30.99
C CYS A 231 -0.12 -2.68 -30.04
N LEU A 232 0.51 -3.73 -29.50
CA LEU A 232 1.67 -3.58 -28.61
C LEU A 232 2.92 -3.10 -29.34
N GLY A 233 3.06 -3.43 -30.62
CA GLY A 233 4.15 -2.97 -31.49
C GLY A 233 4.09 -1.45 -31.72
N ALA A 234 2.90 -0.91 -31.99
CA ALA A 234 2.70 0.53 -32.10
C ALA A 234 3.10 1.25 -30.80
N PHE A 235 2.66 0.75 -29.65
CA PHE A 235 3.04 1.32 -28.36
C PHE A 235 4.55 1.26 -28.09
N ARG A 236 5.20 0.13 -28.42
CA ARG A 236 6.66 0.00 -28.33
C ARG A 236 7.37 1.08 -29.14
N ASP A 237 6.92 1.32 -30.37
CA ASP A 237 7.56 2.26 -31.29
C ASP A 237 7.39 3.72 -30.83
N GLU A 238 6.34 4.03 -30.07
CA GLU A 238 6.11 5.33 -29.44
C GLU A 238 6.93 5.56 -28.16
N MET A 239 7.36 4.49 -27.47
CA MET A 239 8.03 4.60 -26.16
C MET A 239 9.20 5.59 -26.13
N PRO A 240 10.13 5.62 -27.10
CA PRO A 240 11.26 6.57 -27.07
C PRO A 240 10.82 8.03 -27.12
N ALA A 241 9.70 8.34 -27.78
CA ALA A 241 9.17 9.70 -27.87
C ALA A 241 8.40 10.09 -26.60
N VAL A 242 7.61 9.16 -26.05
CA VAL A 242 6.70 9.43 -24.93
C VAL A 242 7.40 9.37 -23.57
N PHE A 243 8.35 8.43 -23.40
CA PHE A 243 8.92 8.09 -22.10
C PHE A 243 10.39 8.48 -21.92
N SER A 244 10.95 9.26 -22.84
CA SER A 244 12.33 9.74 -22.75
C SER A 244 12.60 10.42 -21.40
N GLY A 245 13.60 9.94 -20.68
CA GLY A 245 14.01 10.48 -19.37
C GLY A 245 13.25 9.92 -18.16
N THR A 246 12.20 9.13 -18.37
CA THR A 246 11.42 8.52 -17.29
C THR A 246 12.00 7.15 -16.89
N ALA A 247 11.92 6.79 -15.62
CA ALA A 247 12.32 5.45 -15.14
C ALA A 247 11.17 4.42 -15.20
N GLY A 248 10.02 4.80 -15.76
CA GLY A 248 8.86 3.93 -15.85
C GLY A 248 7.73 4.62 -16.57
N GLY A 249 6.74 3.85 -16.99
CA GLY A 249 5.59 4.37 -17.70
C GLY A 249 4.60 3.30 -18.08
N GLN A 250 3.39 3.73 -18.40
CA GLN A 250 2.31 2.87 -18.87
C GLN A 250 1.60 3.49 -20.09
N ILE A 251 1.18 2.61 -21.00
CA ILE A 251 0.24 2.95 -22.07
C ILE A 251 -0.97 2.05 -21.89
N ASN A 252 -2.13 2.66 -21.64
CA ASN A 252 -3.38 1.97 -21.41
C ASN A 252 -4.35 2.26 -22.55
N ALA A 253 -4.65 1.24 -23.35
CA ALA A 253 -5.79 1.25 -24.26
C ALA A 253 -6.74 0.10 -23.93
N VAL A 254 -7.89 0.11 -24.59
CA VAL A 254 -8.99 -0.82 -24.32
C VAL A 254 -8.57 -2.27 -24.62
N TRP A 255 -7.89 -2.49 -25.74
CA TRP A 255 -7.56 -3.84 -26.21
C TRP A 255 -6.12 -4.26 -26.02
N CYS A 256 -5.22 -3.33 -25.71
CA CYS A 256 -3.87 -3.66 -25.29
C CYS A 256 -3.33 -2.63 -24.31
N ASN A 257 -2.43 -3.07 -23.45
CA ASN A 257 -1.75 -2.22 -22.48
C ASN A 257 -0.32 -2.70 -22.27
N LEU A 258 0.54 -1.77 -21.89
CA LEU A 258 1.89 -2.06 -21.43
C LEU A 258 2.22 -1.22 -20.20
N ARG A 259 3.10 -1.76 -19.37
CA ARG A 259 3.72 -1.04 -18.27
C ARG A 259 5.16 -1.50 -18.10
N PHE A 260 6.05 -0.57 -17.80
CA PHE A 260 7.43 -0.86 -17.40
C PHE A 260 7.85 0.02 -16.23
N GLU A 261 8.69 -0.52 -15.34
CA GLU A 261 9.15 0.14 -14.12
C GLU A 261 10.55 -0.37 -13.73
N VAL A 262 11.26 0.39 -12.89
CA VAL A 262 12.52 -0.05 -12.25
C VAL A 262 12.34 -0.94 -11.02
N PHE A 263 11.09 -1.18 -10.60
CA PHE A 263 10.73 -2.06 -9.48
C PHE A 263 9.75 -3.13 -9.95
N LEU A 264 9.66 -4.25 -9.22
CA LEU A 264 8.72 -5.32 -9.54
C LEU A 264 7.29 -4.94 -9.13
N PHE A 265 6.33 -5.08 -10.05
CA PHE A 265 4.92 -4.67 -9.85
C PHE A 265 3.87 -5.70 -10.30
N TYR A 266 4.31 -6.90 -10.71
CA TYR A 266 3.45 -8.01 -11.09
C TYR A 266 3.73 -9.24 -10.20
N ASP A 267 2.72 -10.10 -10.03
CA ASP A 267 2.76 -11.24 -9.11
C ASP A 267 3.32 -12.50 -9.78
N SER A 268 3.22 -12.58 -11.11
CA SER A 268 3.69 -13.72 -11.90
C SER A 268 5.21 -13.82 -11.96
N SER A 269 5.75 -15.04 -12.08
CA SER A 269 7.17 -15.21 -12.41
C SER A 269 7.46 -14.70 -13.83
N PRO A 270 8.58 -13.99 -14.05
CA PRO A 270 8.90 -13.44 -15.37
C PRO A 270 9.16 -14.56 -16.38
N VAL A 271 8.31 -14.63 -17.40
CA VAL A 271 8.41 -15.59 -18.52
C VAL A 271 9.45 -15.15 -19.55
N VAL A 272 9.65 -13.84 -19.69
CA VAL A 272 10.72 -13.25 -20.49
C VAL A 272 11.82 -12.74 -19.57
N LYS A 273 13.06 -13.18 -19.80
CA LYS A 273 14.26 -12.74 -19.09
C LYS A 273 15.32 -12.38 -20.12
N LEU A 274 15.59 -11.09 -20.26
CA LEU A 274 16.58 -10.57 -21.19
C LEU A 274 17.78 -10.03 -20.42
N VAL A 275 18.94 -10.09 -21.06
CA VAL A 275 20.16 -9.45 -20.57
C VAL A 275 20.53 -8.38 -21.57
N ALA A 276 20.75 -7.16 -21.09
CA ALA A 276 21.10 -6.02 -21.91
C ALA A 276 22.42 -6.30 -22.64
N PRO A 277 22.54 -5.96 -23.94
CA PRO A 277 23.80 -6.04 -24.65
C PRO A 277 24.88 -5.20 -23.93
N PRO A 278 26.13 -5.68 -23.88
CA PRO A 278 27.27 -4.87 -23.40
C PRO A 278 27.32 -3.55 -24.17
N LEU A 279 27.72 -2.46 -23.50
CA LEU A 279 27.96 -1.19 -24.19
C LEU A 279 28.98 -1.43 -25.31
N ALA A 280 28.56 -1.21 -26.56
CA ALA A 280 29.46 -1.32 -27.69
C ALA A 280 30.60 -0.30 -27.49
N PRO A 281 31.88 -0.69 -27.72
CA PRO A 281 32.93 0.30 -27.83
C PRO A 281 32.55 1.28 -28.95
N PRO A 282 32.90 2.57 -28.83
CA PRO A 282 32.55 3.58 -29.83
C PRO A 282 33.00 3.09 -31.22
N PRO A 283 32.15 3.19 -32.25
CA PRO A 283 32.43 2.52 -33.51
C PRO A 283 33.66 3.11 -34.19
N SER A 284 34.71 2.30 -34.30
CA SER A 284 35.74 2.45 -35.32
C SER A 284 35.11 2.10 -36.67
N GLY A 285 34.65 3.14 -37.37
CA GLY A 285 34.39 3.23 -38.81
C GLY A 285 33.80 2.02 -39.54
N ALA A 286 32.60 2.19 -40.10
CA ALA A 286 32.36 1.94 -41.52
C ALA A 286 30.95 2.38 -41.94
N SER A 287 30.91 3.02 -43.11
CA SER A 287 29.72 3.33 -43.91
C SER A 287 28.74 2.17 -44.03
N ALA A 288 27.46 2.48 -43.99
CA ALA A 288 26.49 1.84 -44.89
C ALA A 288 25.54 2.90 -45.44
N THR A 289 25.56 2.97 -46.76
CA THR A 289 24.78 3.77 -47.69
C THR A 289 23.27 3.62 -47.52
N VAL A 290 22.55 4.74 -47.49
CA VAL A 290 21.18 4.84 -47.99
C VAL A 290 21.19 5.83 -49.15
N HIS A 291 20.79 5.34 -50.32
CA HIS A 291 20.49 6.17 -51.48
C HIS A 291 19.26 7.04 -51.21
N GLY A 292 19.38 8.33 -51.54
CA GLY A 292 18.31 9.31 -51.51
C GLY A 292 18.88 10.68 -51.88
N ASP A 293 18.79 11.01 -53.16
CA ASP A 293 19.35 12.17 -53.86
C ASP A 293 19.36 13.51 -53.11
N ALA A 294 20.53 14.16 -53.11
CA ALA A 294 20.60 15.61 -53.28
C ALA A 294 21.96 16.03 -53.87
N LYS A 295 21.87 16.66 -55.03
CA LYS A 295 22.97 17.20 -55.84
C LYS A 295 23.80 18.23 -55.06
N ARG A 296 25.11 18.17 -55.33
CA ARG A 296 26.05 19.28 -55.64
C ARG A 296 27.12 19.69 -54.62
N THR A 297 28.35 19.55 -55.15
CA THR A 297 29.56 20.41 -55.08
C THR A 297 30.46 20.37 -53.85
N ARG A 298 31.62 19.72 -54.04
CA ARG A 298 32.86 19.86 -53.25
C ARG A 298 33.38 21.31 -53.31
N VAL A 299 33.77 21.84 -52.17
CA VAL A 299 34.83 22.85 -52.05
C VAL A 299 35.84 22.33 -51.03
N ALA A 300 37.11 22.25 -51.44
CA ALA A 300 38.22 21.81 -50.62
C ALA A 300 38.63 22.93 -49.64
N GLY A 301 38.77 22.59 -48.35
CA GLY A 301 39.24 23.50 -47.29
C GLY A 301 40.50 22.96 -46.62
N ASN A 302 41.55 23.79 -46.58
CA ASN A 302 42.91 23.46 -46.18
C ASN A 302 43.06 23.04 -44.70
N ALA A 303 43.82 21.98 -44.47
CA ALA A 303 44.02 21.30 -43.18
C ALA A 303 44.64 22.16 -42.05
N ALA A 304 45.27 23.30 -42.37
CA ALA A 304 45.96 24.14 -41.38
C ALA A 304 45.00 24.83 -40.38
N THR A 305 43.79 25.21 -40.83
CA THR A 305 42.82 25.90 -39.97
C THR A 305 42.17 24.95 -38.96
N VAL A 306 42.03 23.67 -39.32
CA VAL A 306 41.45 22.63 -38.46
C VAL A 306 42.37 22.33 -37.28
N VAL A 307 43.69 22.27 -37.50
CA VAL A 307 44.66 21.98 -36.44
C VAL A 307 44.68 23.07 -35.36
N ALA A 308 44.60 24.34 -35.76
CA ALA A 308 44.55 25.46 -34.81
C ALA A 308 43.28 25.45 -33.95
N ILE A 309 42.13 25.12 -34.55
CA ILE A 309 40.84 25.02 -33.84
C ILE A 309 40.86 23.82 -32.88
N VAL A 310 41.39 22.68 -33.29
CA VAL A 310 41.48 21.47 -32.46
C VAL A 310 42.38 21.69 -31.24
N LEU A 311 43.52 22.36 -31.42
CA LEU A 311 44.41 22.70 -30.30
C LEU A 311 43.76 23.71 -29.33
N GLY A 312 43.05 24.71 -29.84
CA GLY A 312 42.30 25.65 -29.01
C GLY A 312 41.21 24.96 -28.17
N VAL A 313 40.44 24.06 -28.79
CA VAL A 313 39.37 23.31 -28.11
C VAL A 313 39.93 22.36 -27.05
N LEU A 314 41.07 21.70 -27.32
CA LEU A 314 41.72 20.83 -26.34
C LEU A 314 42.19 21.59 -25.10
N VAL A 315 42.75 22.79 -25.28
CA VAL A 315 43.17 23.64 -24.15
C VAL A 315 41.96 24.08 -23.32
N VAL A 316 40.85 24.46 -23.96
CA VAL A 316 39.63 24.83 -23.25
C VAL A 316 39.05 23.65 -22.46
N ILE A 317 39.02 22.44 -23.04
CA ILE A 317 38.55 21.24 -22.34
C ILE A 317 39.44 20.91 -21.13
N LEU A 318 40.77 21.03 -21.27
CA LEU A 318 41.70 20.78 -20.16
C LEU A 318 41.55 21.81 -19.04
N VAL A 319 41.37 23.09 -19.37
CA VAL A 319 41.13 24.14 -18.37
C VAL A 319 39.76 23.95 -17.70
N SER A 320 38.73 23.59 -18.47
CA SER A 320 37.37 23.36 -17.97
C SER A 320 37.32 22.15 -17.04
N THR A 321 37.94 21.03 -17.41
CA THR A 321 38.01 19.82 -16.58
C THR A 321 38.83 20.06 -15.31
N PHE A 322 39.93 20.82 -15.39
CA PHE A 322 40.71 21.19 -14.22
C PHE A 322 39.94 22.15 -13.29
N ALA A 323 39.22 23.12 -13.84
CA ALA A 323 38.36 24.01 -13.08
C ALA A 323 37.20 23.25 -12.41
N ILE A 324 36.55 22.31 -13.12
CA ILE A 324 35.51 21.44 -12.57
C ILE A 324 36.08 20.50 -11.49
N TYR A 325 37.30 20.01 -11.67
CA TYR A 325 37.98 19.19 -10.65
C TYR A 325 38.27 20.01 -9.38
N LEU A 326 38.77 21.24 -9.52
CA LEU A 326 38.98 22.15 -8.39
C LEU A 326 37.65 22.56 -7.73
N TRP A 327 36.60 22.78 -8.52
CA TRP A 327 35.26 23.12 -8.03
C TRP A 327 34.62 21.94 -7.30
N ARG A 328 34.75 20.71 -7.83
CA ARG A 328 34.35 19.48 -7.15
C ARG A 328 35.13 19.24 -5.87
N LYS A 329 36.45 19.48 -5.87
CA LYS A 329 37.27 19.36 -4.66
C LYS A 329 36.90 20.41 -3.60
N ALA A 330 36.49 21.61 -4.03
CA ALA A 330 35.96 22.65 -3.14
C ALA A 330 34.55 22.29 -2.59
N GLN A 331 33.67 21.72 -3.42
CA GLN A 331 32.34 21.25 -3.01
C GLN A 331 32.41 20.03 -2.06
N VAL A 332 33.36 19.11 -2.28
CA VAL A 332 33.62 17.99 -1.35
C VAL A 332 34.15 18.52 -0.01
N LYS A 333 34.93 19.61 0.00
CA LYS A 333 35.32 20.28 1.24
C LYS A 333 34.12 20.93 1.94
N GLN A 334 33.20 21.53 1.18
CA GLN A 334 32.00 22.17 1.73
C GLN A 334 30.98 21.16 2.31
N TYR A 335 30.88 19.95 1.75
CA TYR A 335 30.03 18.86 2.27
C TYR A 335 30.64 18.10 3.46
N VAL A 336 31.98 18.09 3.58
CA VAL A 336 32.66 17.44 4.73
C VAL A 336 32.74 18.39 5.93
N GLU A 337 32.65 19.71 5.73
CA GLU A 337 32.70 20.68 6.84
C GLU A 337 31.37 20.80 7.62
N GLU A 338 30.23 20.31 7.10
CA GLU A 338 28.96 20.23 7.84
C GLU A 338 28.75 18.89 8.59
N ASP A 339 29.63 17.90 8.44
CA ASP A 339 29.50 16.55 9.02
C ASP A 339 30.32 16.33 10.31
N ASN A 340 30.81 17.41 10.93
CA ASN A 340 31.60 17.34 12.16
C ASN A 340 30.83 16.82 13.39
N ASP A 341 29.52 16.61 13.31
CA ASP A 341 28.70 16.01 14.37
C ASP A 341 28.49 14.48 14.21
N ALA A 342 28.69 13.91 13.01
CA ALA A 342 28.46 12.47 12.78
C ALA A 342 29.62 11.57 13.27
N GLU A 343 30.82 12.13 13.43
CA GLU A 343 31.96 11.41 14.02
C GLU A 343 31.69 11.06 15.51
N SER A 344 30.79 11.79 16.18
CA SER A 344 30.41 11.57 17.59
C SER A 344 29.41 10.41 17.83
N LEU A 345 28.71 9.92 16.80
CA LEU A 345 27.62 8.94 16.94
C LEU A 345 27.96 7.55 16.37
N SER A 346 29.21 7.33 15.96
CA SER A 346 29.64 6.05 15.38
C SER A 346 30.11 5.05 16.43
N PHE A 347 29.61 3.82 16.38
CA PHE A 347 30.09 2.70 17.18
C PHE A 347 30.94 1.77 16.31
N ASP A 348 32.08 1.29 16.83
CA ASP A 348 32.83 0.24 16.15
C ASP A 348 32.16 -1.13 16.29
N LEU A 349 32.14 -1.89 15.19
CA LEU A 349 31.53 -3.21 15.13
C LEU A 349 32.11 -4.19 16.15
N THR A 350 33.41 -4.09 16.49
CA THR A 350 34.02 -4.99 17.48
C THR A 350 33.49 -4.71 18.88
N THR A 351 33.23 -3.44 19.21
CA THR A 351 32.60 -3.03 20.46
C THR A 351 31.19 -3.59 20.56
N LEU A 352 30.38 -3.44 19.51
CA LEU A 352 29.01 -3.95 19.50
C LEU A 352 28.95 -5.49 19.53
N ARG A 353 29.84 -6.17 18.80
CA ARG A 353 29.96 -7.63 18.90
C ARG A 353 30.35 -8.07 20.30
N ARG A 354 31.25 -7.38 20.98
CA ARG A 354 31.58 -7.72 22.37
C ARG A 354 30.39 -7.45 23.29
N ALA A 355 29.72 -6.32 23.10
CA ALA A 355 28.58 -5.91 23.92
C ALA A 355 27.40 -6.88 23.83
N THR A 356 27.16 -7.47 22.66
CA THR A 356 26.04 -8.42 22.41
C THR A 356 26.46 -9.89 22.46
N GLU A 357 27.69 -10.19 22.89
CA GLU A 357 28.27 -11.55 22.88
C GLU A 357 28.16 -12.21 21.49
N ASN A 358 28.61 -11.47 20.48
CA ASN A 358 28.56 -11.80 19.07
C ASN A 358 27.13 -12.02 18.55
N PHE A 359 26.20 -11.19 19.00
CA PHE A 359 24.77 -11.30 18.69
C PHE A 359 24.19 -12.66 19.11
N SER A 360 24.53 -13.09 20.33
CA SER A 360 24.02 -14.35 20.90
C SER A 360 22.50 -14.36 20.92
N GLU A 361 21.90 -15.52 20.66
CA GLU A 361 20.44 -15.69 20.76
C GLU A 361 19.95 -15.49 22.20
N ASP A 362 20.78 -15.74 23.22
CA ASP A 362 20.45 -15.47 24.63
C ASP A 362 20.24 -13.97 24.91
N ASN A 363 20.90 -13.11 24.11
CA ASN A 363 20.77 -11.66 24.19
C ASN A 363 19.66 -11.12 23.27
N LYS A 364 18.95 -11.96 22.53
CA LYS A 364 17.92 -11.52 21.59
C LYS A 364 16.67 -11.05 22.34
N LEU A 365 16.32 -9.79 22.13
CA LEU A 365 15.12 -9.17 22.70
C LEU A 365 13.89 -9.47 21.83
N GLY A 366 14.06 -9.54 20.52
CA GLY A 366 12.99 -9.83 19.58
C GLY A 366 13.46 -9.81 18.13
N HIS A 367 12.58 -10.17 17.22
CA HIS A 367 12.80 -10.11 15.78
C HIS A 367 11.53 -9.56 15.12
N GLY A 368 11.63 -8.40 14.48
CA GLY A 368 10.53 -7.76 13.76
C GLY A 368 10.75 -7.78 12.25
N GLY A 369 9.87 -7.12 11.49
CA GLY A 369 9.99 -7.01 10.03
C GLY A 369 11.23 -6.26 9.53
N PHE A 370 11.98 -5.66 10.44
CA PHE A 370 13.14 -4.80 10.18
C PHE A 370 14.45 -5.35 10.77
N GLY A 371 14.43 -6.61 11.21
CA GLY A 371 15.60 -7.32 11.74
C GLY A 371 15.54 -7.64 13.23
N ALA A 372 16.61 -8.25 13.72
CA ALA A 372 16.73 -8.72 15.11
C ALA A 372 17.26 -7.62 16.04
N VAL A 373 16.70 -7.55 17.25
CA VAL A 373 17.15 -6.63 18.30
C VAL A 373 17.83 -7.41 19.42
N TYR A 374 19.03 -7.00 19.81
CA TYR A 374 19.83 -7.64 20.84
C TYR A 374 20.07 -6.70 22.02
N LYS A 375 20.00 -7.22 23.23
CA LYS A 375 20.53 -6.55 24.41
C LYS A 375 22.05 -6.56 24.35
N GLY A 376 22.67 -5.48 24.80
CA GLY A 376 24.11 -5.45 24.97
C GLY A 376 24.54 -4.59 26.15
N PHE A 377 25.78 -4.81 26.56
CA PHE A 377 26.44 -4.04 27.61
C PHE A 377 27.69 -3.38 27.04
N LEU A 378 27.71 -2.04 27.03
CA LEU A 378 28.90 -1.29 26.65
C LEU A 378 30.00 -1.45 27.72
N PRO A 379 31.28 -1.18 27.38
CA PRO A 379 32.39 -1.29 28.34
C PRO A 379 32.25 -0.41 29.59
N ASP A 380 31.49 0.68 29.50
CA ASP A 380 31.16 1.58 30.60
C ASP A 380 30.00 1.06 31.48
N GLY A 381 29.48 -0.14 31.21
CA GLY A 381 28.38 -0.77 31.94
C GLY A 381 26.99 -0.35 31.45
N ARG A 382 26.88 0.57 30.49
CA ARG A 382 25.59 1.00 29.98
C ARG A 382 24.90 -0.10 29.17
N GLN A 383 23.62 -0.32 29.49
CA GLN A 383 22.76 -1.22 28.74
C GLN A 383 22.27 -0.55 27.45
N ILE A 384 22.33 -1.29 26.35
CA ILE A 384 21.92 -0.84 25.01
C ILE A 384 21.03 -1.88 24.33
N ALA A 385 20.22 -1.42 23.39
CA ALA A 385 19.50 -2.26 22.45
C ALA A 385 20.09 -2.07 21.05
N VAL A 386 20.60 -3.14 20.44
CA VAL A 386 21.24 -3.12 19.13
C VAL A 386 20.30 -3.76 18.11
N LYS A 387 19.67 -2.94 17.27
CA LYS A 387 18.85 -3.39 16.14
C LYS A 387 19.76 -3.67 14.95
N ARG A 388 19.84 -4.94 14.56
CA ARG A 388 20.62 -5.41 13.42
C ARG A 388 19.71 -5.57 12.22
N LEU A 389 19.88 -4.70 11.23
CA LEU A 389 19.06 -4.70 10.03
C LEU A 389 19.43 -5.88 9.12
N ASP A 390 18.42 -6.49 8.50
CA ASP A 390 18.62 -7.67 7.65
C ASP A 390 19.48 -7.37 6.41
N LYS A 391 20.37 -8.32 6.09
CA LYS A 391 21.42 -8.16 5.07
C LYS A 391 20.91 -8.08 3.63
N ALA A 392 19.64 -8.41 3.37
CA ALA A 392 19.13 -8.73 2.04
C ALA A 392 18.05 -7.78 1.47
N SER A 393 17.62 -6.74 2.19
CA SER A 393 16.54 -5.85 1.71
C SER A 393 17.06 -4.47 1.30
N GLY A 394 16.68 -4.00 0.11
CA GLY A 394 16.88 -2.60 -0.30
C GLY A 394 16.10 -1.61 0.59
N GLN A 395 15.07 -2.13 1.27
CA GLN A 395 14.25 -1.44 2.26
C GLN A 395 15.04 -1.08 3.53
N GLY A 396 15.90 -1.98 4.04
CA GLY A 396 16.69 -1.73 5.25
C GLY A 396 17.72 -0.60 5.11
N LEU A 397 18.13 -0.24 3.88
CA LEU A 397 18.99 0.93 3.65
C LEU A 397 18.18 2.25 3.71
N LYS A 398 16.95 2.28 3.19
CA LYS A 398 16.06 3.44 3.30
C LYS A 398 15.68 3.69 4.77
N GLU A 399 15.38 2.63 5.51
CA GLU A 399 15.05 2.70 6.94
C GLU A 399 16.23 3.18 7.78
N LEU A 400 17.43 2.65 7.55
CA LEU A 400 18.65 3.14 8.18
C LEU A 400 18.84 4.64 7.94
N ARG A 401 18.64 5.10 6.70
CA ARG A 401 18.76 6.52 6.34
C ARG A 401 17.71 7.36 7.07
N ASN A 402 16.46 6.90 7.12
CA ASN A 402 15.40 7.59 7.85
C ASN A 402 15.73 7.68 9.35
N GLU A 403 16.06 6.56 10.00
CA GLU A 403 16.39 6.55 11.42
C GLU A 403 17.64 7.39 11.74
N LEU A 404 18.68 7.38 10.89
CA LEU A 404 19.88 8.19 11.07
C LEU A 404 19.60 9.70 10.91
N LEU A 405 18.85 10.09 9.87
CA LEU A 405 18.53 11.49 9.60
C LEU A 405 17.52 12.08 10.61
N LEU A 406 16.61 11.25 11.13
CA LEU A 406 15.55 11.65 12.04
C LEU A 406 16.04 11.62 13.49
N VAL A 407 16.44 10.46 14.00
CA VAL A 407 16.54 10.22 15.44
C VAL A 407 17.77 10.91 16.05
N ALA A 408 18.81 11.21 15.25
CA ALA A 408 19.93 12.04 15.71
C ALA A 408 19.50 13.44 16.16
N LYS A 409 18.39 13.96 15.63
CA LYS A 409 17.86 15.31 15.92
C LYS A 409 16.68 15.31 16.91
N LEU A 410 16.08 14.15 17.20
CA LEU A 410 14.91 14.06 18.08
C LEU A 410 15.34 13.89 19.54
N ARG A 411 14.89 14.82 20.39
CA ARG A 411 15.13 14.78 21.83
C ARG A 411 13.84 15.08 22.56
N HIS A 412 13.16 14.03 23.00
CA HIS A 412 11.94 14.15 23.79
C HIS A 412 11.77 12.94 24.71
N ASN A 413 11.20 13.14 25.91
CA ASN A 413 11.09 12.09 26.93
C ASN A 413 10.23 10.90 26.47
N ASN A 414 9.27 11.13 25.57
CA ASN A 414 8.38 10.11 25.03
C ASN A 414 8.80 9.57 23.66
N LEU A 415 10.06 9.76 23.25
CA LEU A 415 10.65 9.11 22.08
C LEU A 415 11.85 8.25 22.51
N ALA A 416 12.05 7.11 21.86
CA ALA A 416 13.20 6.24 22.11
C ALA A 416 14.48 6.90 21.57
N LYS A 417 15.50 7.01 22.41
CA LYS A 417 16.75 7.70 22.08
C LYS A 417 17.70 6.78 21.29
N LEU A 418 18.03 7.19 20.07
CA LEU A 418 19.16 6.64 19.33
C LEU A 418 20.47 7.16 19.95
N LEU A 419 21.33 6.23 20.34
CA LEU A 419 22.65 6.49 20.91
C LEU A 419 23.73 6.53 19.85
N GLY A 420 23.54 5.85 18.72
CA GLY A 420 24.46 5.87 17.59
C GLY A 420 24.23 4.75 16.58
N VAL A 421 25.14 4.62 15.63
CA VAL A 421 25.06 3.66 14.52
C VAL A 421 26.38 2.95 14.26
N CYS A 422 26.34 1.78 13.64
CA CYS A 422 27.53 1.11 13.11
C CYS A 422 27.28 0.68 11.67
N LEU A 423 28.09 1.22 10.75
CA LEU A 423 28.06 0.95 9.32
C LEU A 423 29.41 0.35 8.91
N LYS A 424 29.52 -0.97 8.88
CA LYS A 424 30.79 -1.65 8.53
C LYS A 424 30.56 -2.86 7.64
N GLY A 425 31.03 -2.78 6.39
CA GLY A 425 30.81 -3.83 5.39
C GLY A 425 29.31 -4.02 5.10
N GLN A 426 28.80 -5.23 5.35
CA GLN A 426 27.37 -5.54 5.21
C GLN A 426 26.56 -5.34 6.50
N GLU A 427 27.21 -5.02 7.63
CA GLU A 427 26.51 -4.83 8.89
C GLU A 427 26.00 -3.38 9.00
N LYS A 428 24.69 -3.26 9.22
CA LYS A 428 23.99 -1.98 9.46
C LYS A 428 23.27 -2.11 10.79
N LEU A 429 23.81 -1.45 11.81
CA LEU A 429 23.33 -1.56 13.19
C LEU A 429 22.90 -0.20 13.70
N LEU A 430 21.78 -0.17 14.42
CA LEU A 430 21.28 0.98 15.15
C LEU A 430 21.35 0.68 16.64
N VAL A 431 21.85 1.63 17.42
CA VAL A 431 22.07 1.46 18.86
C VAL A 431 21.15 2.41 19.62
N TYR A 432 20.21 1.84 20.37
CA TYR A 432 19.22 2.55 21.16
C TYR A 432 19.49 2.42 22.66
N GLU A 433 18.89 3.31 23.46
CA GLU A 433 18.76 3.08 24.90
C GLU A 433 18.00 1.76 25.16
N TYR A 434 18.45 1.00 26.16
CA TYR A 434 17.75 -0.21 26.55
C TYR A 434 16.55 0.14 27.43
N LEU A 435 15.37 -0.34 27.04
CA LEU A 435 14.11 -0.14 27.77
C LEU A 435 13.69 -1.48 28.40
N PRO A 436 13.72 -1.61 29.73
CA PRO A 436 13.61 -2.90 30.42
C PRO A 436 12.20 -3.50 30.33
N ASN A 437 11.17 -2.66 30.25
CA ASN A 437 9.77 -3.07 30.18
C ASN A 437 9.29 -3.31 28.75
N ARG A 438 10.19 -3.47 27.76
CA ARG A 438 9.85 -3.89 26.39
C ARG A 438 8.71 -3.05 25.79
N SER A 439 7.90 -3.62 24.90
CA SER A 439 6.80 -2.96 24.20
C SER A 439 5.45 -3.17 24.89
N LEU A 440 4.54 -2.21 24.69
CA LEU A 440 3.21 -2.16 25.32
C LEU A 440 2.33 -3.38 24.98
N ASP A 441 2.43 -3.90 23.76
CA ASP A 441 1.73 -5.12 23.32
C ASP A 441 2.05 -6.33 24.20
N THR A 442 3.27 -6.42 24.75
CA THR A 442 3.68 -7.50 25.67
C THR A 442 3.00 -7.45 27.03
N PHE A 443 2.31 -6.35 27.35
CA PHE A 443 1.50 -6.19 28.54
C PHE A 443 0.01 -6.27 28.19
N LEU A 444 -0.45 -5.52 27.18
CA LEU A 444 -1.87 -5.46 26.83
C LEU A 444 -2.44 -6.81 26.39
N PHE A 445 -1.68 -7.58 25.59
CA PHE A 445 -2.22 -8.77 24.93
C PHE A 445 -1.73 -10.09 25.50
N VAL A 446 -0.94 -10.04 26.58
CA VAL A 446 -0.47 -11.21 27.32
C VAL A 446 -1.26 -11.29 28.63
N PRO A 447 -2.17 -12.26 28.79
CA PRO A 447 -3.11 -12.31 29.91
C PRO A 447 -2.44 -12.17 31.29
N GLU A 448 -1.28 -12.80 31.48
CA GLU A 448 -0.56 -12.81 32.76
C GLU A 448 0.07 -11.45 33.10
N ARG A 449 0.33 -10.61 32.09
CA ARG A 449 0.98 -9.30 32.26
C ARG A 449 -0.01 -8.15 32.21
N ARG A 450 -1.21 -8.37 31.66
CA ARG A 450 -2.26 -7.37 31.51
C ARG A 450 -2.66 -6.72 32.84
N GLN A 451 -2.65 -7.49 33.93
CA GLN A 451 -2.94 -7.02 35.29
C GLN A 451 -1.88 -6.06 35.85
N LEU A 452 -0.69 -5.98 35.23
CA LEU A 452 0.37 -5.04 35.62
C LEU A 452 0.13 -3.63 35.06
N LEU A 453 -0.84 -3.47 34.14
CA LEU A 453 -1.26 -2.18 33.61
C LEU A 453 -2.58 -1.76 34.25
N ASP A 454 -2.47 -1.14 35.43
CA ASP A 454 -3.59 -0.42 36.04
C ASP A 454 -4.04 0.77 35.17
N TRP A 455 -5.19 1.34 35.52
CA TRP A 455 -5.78 2.43 34.75
C TRP A 455 -4.87 3.67 34.70
N GLU A 456 -4.26 4.05 35.84
CA GLU A 456 -3.38 5.22 35.92
C GLU A 456 -2.19 5.07 34.96
N THR A 457 -1.59 3.89 34.89
CA THR A 457 -0.49 3.59 33.98
C THR A 457 -0.96 3.61 32.52
N ARG A 458 -2.12 3.03 32.19
CA ARG A 458 -2.71 3.10 30.84
C ARG A 458 -2.98 4.54 30.41
N TYR A 459 -3.57 5.34 31.30
CA TYR A 459 -3.85 6.75 31.04
C TYR A 459 -2.57 7.56 30.79
N ARG A 460 -1.54 7.34 31.61
CA ARG A 460 -0.21 7.94 31.46
C ARG A 460 0.48 7.51 30.16
N ILE A 461 0.27 6.27 29.71
CA ILE A 461 0.76 5.78 28.42
C ILE A 461 0.07 6.49 27.25
N ILE A 462 -1.27 6.64 27.30
CA ILE A 462 -2.03 7.42 26.29
C ILE A 462 -1.51 8.86 26.24
N TYR A 463 -1.41 9.51 27.39
CA TYR A 463 -0.97 10.90 27.50
C TYR A 463 0.48 11.11 27.02
N GLY A 464 1.41 10.26 27.45
CA GLY A 464 2.81 10.34 27.05
C GLY A 464 3.00 10.06 25.56
N THR A 465 2.24 9.14 24.98
CA THR A 465 2.26 8.86 23.53
C THR A 465 1.72 10.07 22.75
N ALA A 466 0.63 10.69 23.21
CA ALA A 466 0.09 11.91 22.61
C ALA A 466 1.11 13.06 22.60
N ARG A 467 1.84 13.25 23.71
CA ARG A 467 2.96 14.22 23.78
C ARG A 467 4.09 13.91 22.80
N GLY A 468 4.46 12.63 22.67
CA GLY A 468 5.46 12.20 21.69
C GLY A 468 5.07 12.55 20.26
N LEU A 469 3.80 12.30 19.89
CA LEU A 469 3.28 12.64 18.56
C LEU A 469 3.16 14.15 18.32
N LEU A 470 2.69 14.93 19.31
CA LEU A 470 2.66 16.39 19.20
C LEU A 470 4.06 16.94 18.86
N TYR A 471 5.09 16.45 19.56
CA TYR A 471 6.45 16.85 19.28
C TYR A 471 6.88 16.53 17.84
N LEU A 472 6.51 15.37 17.31
CA LEU A 472 6.81 15.00 15.92
C LEU A 472 6.06 15.88 14.91
N HIS A 473 4.81 16.23 15.19
CA HIS A 473 3.93 16.94 14.25
C HIS A 473 4.13 18.46 14.24
N GLU A 474 4.44 19.04 15.39
CA GLU A 474 4.39 20.50 15.62
C GLU A 474 5.65 21.07 16.30
N ASP A 475 6.17 20.46 17.37
CA ASP A 475 7.25 21.10 18.17
C ASP A 475 8.68 20.82 17.66
N SER A 476 8.85 19.87 16.75
CA SER A 476 10.15 19.54 16.16
C SER A 476 10.52 20.52 15.04
N GLN A 477 11.82 20.70 14.79
CA GLN A 477 12.33 21.62 13.74
C GLN A 477 11.79 21.30 12.35
N THR A 478 11.50 20.02 12.10
CA THR A 478 10.93 19.53 10.85
C THR A 478 9.75 18.66 11.21
N ARG A 479 8.60 18.89 10.57
CA ARG A 479 7.42 18.05 10.77
C ARG A 479 7.71 16.61 10.33
N ILE A 480 7.42 15.66 11.21
CA ILE A 480 7.69 14.24 11.03
C ILE A 480 6.39 13.46 11.19
N ILE A 481 6.11 12.59 10.21
CA ILE A 481 5.01 11.64 10.28
C ILE A 481 5.59 10.25 10.55
N HIS A 482 5.12 9.56 11.58
CA HIS A 482 5.63 8.27 12.02
C HIS A 482 5.26 7.12 11.06
N ARG A 483 3.98 7.05 10.63
CA ARG A 483 3.39 6.05 9.71
C ARG A 483 3.29 4.61 10.17
N ASP A 484 3.96 4.21 11.26
CA ASP A 484 3.83 2.87 11.84
C ASP A 484 3.58 2.91 13.35
N LEU A 485 2.66 3.77 13.80
CA LEU A 485 2.29 3.82 15.21
C LEU A 485 1.38 2.63 15.56
N LYS A 486 1.79 1.84 16.55
CA LYS A 486 1.08 0.65 17.05
C LYS A 486 1.59 0.26 18.43
N ALA A 487 0.88 -0.62 19.13
CA ALA A 487 1.25 -1.05 20.49
C ALA A 487 2.67 -1.64 20.58
N SER A 488 3.12 -2.41 19.57
CA SER A 488 4.48 -2.98 19.56
C SER A 488 5.60 -1.93 19.40
N ASN A 489 5.25 -0.73 18.93
CA ASN A 489 6.19 0.38 18.72
C ASN A 489 6.18 1.41 19.86
N ILE A 490 5.35 1.20 20.89
CA ILE A 490 5.39 1.95 22.15
C ILE A 490 6.21 1.14 23.16
N LEU A 491 7.44 1.56 23.41
CA LEU A 491 8.31 0.94 24.40
C LEU A 491 8.11 1.58 25.77
N LEU A 492 8.38 0.83 26.83
CA LEU A 492 8.19 1.26 28.22
C LEU A 492 9.54 1.33 28.94
N ASP A 493 9.84 2.48 29.54
CA ASP A 493 10.99 2.63 30.42
C ASP A 493 10.78 1.95 31.78
N ALA A 494 11.78 2.05 32.67
CA ALA A 494 11.75 1.42 33.99
C ALA A 494 10.55 1.85 34.85
N ASP A 495 10.04 3.06 34.64
CA ASP A 495 8.93 3.66 35.39
C ASP A 495 7.58 3.51 34.65
N MET A 496 7.53 2.68 33.60
CA MET A 496 6.37 2.44 32.74
C MET A 496 5.94 3.67 31.92
N ASN A 497 6.83 4.63 31.67
CA ASN A 497 6.52 5.75 30.78
C ASN A 497 6.71 5.33 29.31
N PRO A 498 5.84 5.81 28.39
CA PRO A 498 5.89 5.42 27.00
C PRO A 498 6.98 6.17 26.23
N LYS A 499 7.64 5.45 25.31
CA LYS A 499 8.60 5.94 24.32
C LYS A 499 8.24 5.40 22.94
N ILE A 500 7.88 6.29 22.02
CA ILE A 500 7.64 5.94 20.61
C ILE A 500 8.96 5.52 19.98
N SER A 501 8.94 4.40 19.26
CA SER A 501 10.09 3.79 18.61
C SER A 501 9.77 3.37 17.18
N ASP A 502 10.81 2.95 16.44
CA ASP A 502 10.72 2.43 15.06
C ASP A 502 10.36 3.48 13.99
N PHE A 503 11.27 4.45 13.83
CA PHE A 503 11.16 5.53 12.83
C PHE A 503 11.60 5.09 11.41
N GLY A 504 11.79 3.80 11.15
CA GLY A 504 12.24 3.30 9.85
C GLY A 504 11.33 3.73 8.70
N LEU A 505 10.02 3.84 8.97
CA LEU A 505 9.03 4.29 8.01
C LEU A 505 8.73 5.79 8.09
N ALA A 506 9.33 6.56 8.99
CA ALA A 506 8.95 7.96 9.16
C ALA A 506 9.31 8.85 7.95
N ARG A 507 8.56 9.93 7.76
CA ARG A 507 8.70 10.88 6.63
C ARG A 507 8.86 12.31 7.14
N LEU A 508 9.84 13.04 6.61
CA LEU A 508 10.07 14.46 6.87
C LEU A 508 9.30 15.31 5.86
N PHE A 509 8.68 16.38 6.36
CA PHE A 509 8.10 17.45 5.55
C PHE A 509 8.89 18.73 5.77
N THR A 510 9.53 19.24 4.70
CA THR A 510 10.24 20.52 4.71
C THR A 510 9.37 21.63 4.13
N GLY A 511 9.31 22.78 4.82
CA GLY A 511 8.51 23.95 4.43
C GLY A 511 7.02 23.84 4.79
N ASP A 512 6.19 24.65 4.14
CA ASP A 512 4.75 24.82 4.48
C ASP A 512 3.85 23.68 3.97
N LYS A 513 4.40 22.63 3.36
CA LYS A 513 3.59 21.52 2.83
C LYS A 513 2.99 20.72 3.99
N THR A 514 1.66 20.71 4.06
CA THR A 514 0.90 19.99 5.09
C THR A 514 0.40 18.62 4.63
N THR A 515 0.34 18.39 3.32
CA THR A 515 -0.15 17.15 2.69
C THR A 515 0.68 16.77 1.46
N THR A 516 0.76 15.48 1.12
CA THR A 516 1.41 14.95 -0.10
C THR A 516 0.80 13.59 -0.47
N VAL A 517 0.90 13.15 -1.73
CA VAL A 517 0.45 11.83 -2.19
C VAL A 517 1.65 10.91 -2.42
N THR A 518 1.60 9.66 -1.96
CA THR A 518 2.64 8.64 -2.18
C THR A 518 2.09 7.42 -2.89
N SER A 519 2.84 6.89 -3.85
CA SER A 519 2.57 5.59 -4.51
C SER A 519 2.97 4.39 -3.64
N GLN A 520 3.80 4.62 -2.60
CA GLN A 520 4.28 3.60 -1.68
C GLN A 520 3.54 3.70 -0.34
N VAL A 521 2.45 2.92 -0.20
CA VAL A 521 1.73 2.71 1.06
C VAL A 521 2.46 1.64 1.88
N VAL A 522 2.89 1.99 3.09
CA VAL A 522 3.62 1.12 4.02
C VAL A 522 3.17 1.43 5.44
N GLY A 523 3.12 0.42 6.30
CA GLY A 523 2.61 0.52 7.66
C GLY A 523 1.95 -0.79 8.07
N THR A 524 1.40 -0.84 9.27
CA THR A 524 0.75 -2.04 9.80
C THR A 524 -0.75 -2.02 9.52
N LEU A 525 -1.26 -3.08 8.89
CA LEU A 525 -2.69 -3.27 8.64
C LEU A 525 -3.48 -3.21 9.96
N GLY A 526 -4.64 -2.56 9.94
CA GLY A 526 -5.45 -2.29 11.13
C GLY A 526 -5.17 -0.93 11.79
N TYR A 527 -3.95 -0.39 11.65
CA TYR A 527 -3.57 0.94 12.14
C TYR A 527 -3.54 2.00 11.03
N MET A 528 -3.53 1.60 9.76
CA MET A 528 -3.47 2.53 8.63
C MET A 528 -4.80 3.27 8.43
N ALA A 529 -4.72 4.60 8.32
CA ALA A 529 -5.86 5.43 7.97
C ALA A 529 -6.38 5.13 6.54
N PRO A 530 -7.70 5.18 6.30
CA PRO A 530 -8.31 4.81 5.02
C PRO A 530 -7.79 5.64 3.84
N GLU A 531 -7.70 6.96 3.99
CA GLU A 531 -7.22 7.85 2.95
C GLU A 531 -5.76 7.58 2.57
N TYR A 532 -4.97 7.09 3.53
CA TYR A 532 -3.60 6.70 3.29
C TYR A 532 -3.54 5.33 2.60
N ALA A 533 -4.32 4.37 3.10
CA ALA A 533 -4.37 3.01 2.56
C ALA A 533 -4.91 2.95 1.13
N VAL A 534 -5.91 3.79 0.82
CA VAL A 534 -6.63 3.79 -0.46
C VAL A 534 -6.03 4.79 -1.45
N LEU A 535 -5.76 6.03 -1.03
CA LEU A 535 -5.36 7.12 -1.92
C LEU A 535 -3.88 7.50 -1.79
N GLY A 536 -3.15 6.92 -0.84
CA GLY A 536 -1.76 7.29 -0.57
C GLY A 536 -1.61 8.70 0.00
N HIS A 537 -2.66 9.30 0.55
CA HIS A 537 -2.60 10.65 1.13
C HIS A 537 -1.81 10.65 2.44
N LEU A 538 -0.71 11.40 2.46
CA LEU A 538 0.14 11.63 3.62
C LEU A 538 -0.21 12.96 4.29
N SER A 539 -0.55 12.90 5.57
CA SER A 539 -0.71 14.05 6.46
C SER A 539 -0.50 13.59 7.90
N VAL A 540 -0.33 14.52 8.84
CA VAL A 540 -0.24 14.17 10.28
C VAL A 540 -1.48 13.44 10.80
N LYS A 541 -2.64 13.57 10.13
CA LYS A 541 -3.90 12.91 10.51
C LYS A 541 -3.88 11.39 10.37
N LEU A 542 -2.90 10.81 9.67
CA LEU A 542 -2.73 9.36 9.63
C LEU A 542 -2.19 8.80 10.94
N ASP A 543 -1.24 9.49 11.57
CA ASP A 543 -0.73 9.10 12.89
C ASP A 543 -1.82 9.31 13.97
N VAL A 544 -2.68 10.34 13.81
CA VAL A 544 -3.85 10.55 14.66
C VAL A 544 -4.81 9.35 14.59
N TYR A 545 -5.08 8.85 13.38
CA TYR A 545 -5.91 7.65 13.20
C TYR A 545 -5.30 6.43 13.90
N SER A 546 -4.01 6.16 13.64
CA SER A 546 -3.30 5.06 14.29
C SER A 546 -3.28 5.19 15.82
N PHE A 547 -3.19 6.42 16.33
CA PHE A 547 -3.28 6.72 17.76
C PHE A 547 -4.68 6.45 18.33
N GLY A 548 -5.73 6.75 17.57
CA GLY A 548 -7.11 6.40 17.92
C GLY A 548 -7.30 4.89 18.09
N VAL A 549 -6.81 4.10 17.13
CA VAL A 549 -6.80 2.62 17.23
C VAL A 549 -6.06 2.18 18.49
N LEU A 550 -4.86 2.74 18.73
CA LEU A 550 -4.05 2.42 19.91
C LEU A 550 -4.76 2.76 21.23
N ILE A 551 -5.48 3.88 21.33
CA ILE A 551 -6.27 4.22 22.53
C ILE A 551 -7.32 3.13 22.78
N LEU A 552 -8.04 2.71 21.74
CA LEU A 552 -9.09 1.69 21.88
C LEU A 552 -8.51 0.33 22.28
N GLU A 553 -7.33 -0.04 21.77
CA GLU A 553 -6.61 -1.24 22.24
C GLU A 553 -6.19 -1.13 23.71
N ILE A 554 -5.72 0.04 24.16
CA ILE A 554 -5.32 0.27 25.55
C ILE A 554 -6.52 0.15 26.49
N VAL A 555 -7.67 0.72 26.13
CA VAL A 555 -8.88 0.70 26.98
C VAL A 555 -9.51 -0.69 27.02
N THR A 556 -9.60 -1.36 25.88
CA THR A 556 -10.28 -2.67 25.76
C THR A 556 -9.39 -3.85 26.12
N GLY A 557 -8.05 -3.68 26.09
CA GLY A 557 -7.09 -4.78 26.23
C GLY A 557 -7.13 -5.79 25.07
N ARG A 558 -7.76 -5.44 23.95
CA ARG A 558 -7.99 -6.30 22.78
C ARG A 558 -7.16 -5.83 21.60
N ARG A 559 -6.69 -6.79 20.78
CA ARG A 559 -5.97 -6.49 19.54
C ARG A 559 -6.96 -6.06 18.47
N ASN A 560 -6.62 -5.05 17.67
CA ASN A 560 -7.49 -4.62 16.57
C ASN A 560 -7.66 -5.68 15.45
N THR A 561 -6.75 -6.67 15.40
CA THR A 561 -6.76 -7.78 14.43
C THR A 561 -7.53 -9.01 14.91
N ASP A 562 -7.96 -9.05 16.16
CA ASP A 562 -8.70 -10.19 16.69
C ASP A 562 -10.13 -10.17 16.12
N MET A 563 -10.53 -11.25 15.43
CA MET A 563 -11.92 -11.45 15.01
C MET A 563 -12.71 -12.04 16.18
N PHE A 564 -13.81 -11.40 16.58
CA PHE A 564 -14.61 -11.86 17.72
C PHE A 564 -15.60 -12.96 17.31
N GLU A 565 -15.75 -14.02 18.11
CA GLU A 565 -16.94 -14.86 18.11
C GLU A 565 -17.73 -14.51 19.38
N SER A 566 -18.72 -13.63 19.26
CA SER A 566 -19.69 -13.44 20.34
C SER A 566 -20.79 -14.49 20.19
N ALA A 567 -21.30 -15.02 21.29
CA ALA A 567 -22.34 -16.05 21.28
C ALA A 567 -23.61 -15.57 20.57
N GLY A 568 -23.68 -15.76 19.25
CA GLY A 568 -24.81 -15.41 18.39
C GLY A 568 -24.58 -14.30 17.36
N GLU A 569 -23.39 -13.68 17.22
CA GLU A 569 -23.13 -12.58 16.26
C GLU A 569 -21.88 -12.82 15.40
N GLU A 570 -21.89 -12.24 14.19
CA GLU A 570 -20.81 -12.28 13.19
C GLU A 570 -19.48 -11.70 13.71
N SER A 571 -18.38 -12.09 13.06
CA SER A 571 -17.05 -11.63 13.41
C SER A 571 -16.87 -10.12 13.27
N THR A 572 -16.87 -9.40 14.38
CA THR A 572 -16.69 -7.94 14.42
C THR A 572 -15.21 -7.56 14.57
N ILE A 573 -14.81 -6.46 13.93
CA ILE A 573 -13.49 -5.82 14.10
C ILE A 573 -13.58 -4.85 15.30
N LEU A 574 -12.49 -4.63 16.03
CA LEU A 574 -12.45 -3.79 17.24
C LEU A 574 -13.15 -2.43 17.09
N LEU A 575 -12.95 -1.75 15.96
CA LEU A 575 -13.57 -0.44 15.71
C LEU A 575 -15.10 -0.52 15.62
N SER A 576 -15.64 -1.53 14.92
CA SER A 576 -17.09 -1.77 14.84
C SER A 576 -17.66 -2.14 16.21
N TYR A 577 -16.98 -3.03 16.93
CA TYR A 577 -17.39 -3.44 18.27
C TYR A 577 -17.52 -2.25 19.24
N VAL A 578 -16.50 -1.39 19.31
CA VAL A 578 -16.54 -0.20 20.18
C VAL A 578 -17.58 0.80 19.70
N TRP A 579 -17.71 0.99 18.38
CA TRP A 579 -18.69 1.91 17.81
C TRP A 579 -20.13 1.50 18.13
N ASP A 580 -20.46 0.21 18.04
CA ASP A 580 -21.80 -0.29 18.35
C ASP A 580 -22.17 -0.10 19.82
N HIS A 581 -21.23 -0.39 20.73
CA HIS A 581 -21.40 -0.11 22.15
C HIS A 581 -21.51 1.40 22.43
N TRP A 582 -20.78 2.25 21.70
CA TRP A 582 -20.93 3.70 21.80
C TRP A 582 -22.34 4.16 21.40
N LEU A 583 -22.87 3.68 20.28
CA LEU A 583 -24.23 3.99 19.83
C LEU A 583 -25.31 3.51 20.80
N ARG A 584 -25.11 2.36 21.44
CA ARG A 584 -26.02 1.79 22.45
C ARG A 584 -25.86 2.41 23.84
N SER A 585 -24.95 3.38 24.01
CA SER A 585 -24.59 3.97 25.31
C SER A 585 -24.08 2.94 26.33
N THR A 586 -23.47 1.85 25.85
CA THR A 586 -22.87 0.76 26.64
C THR A 586 -21.35 0.68 26.46
N ALA A 587 -20.69 1.81 26.13
CA ALA A 587 -19.26 1.88 25.86
C ALA A 587 -18.38 1.33 27.01
N LEU A 588 -18.81 1.46 28.26
CA LEU A 588 -18.11 0.92 29.43
C LEU A 588 -18.03 -0.62 29.42
N GLU A 589 -18.94 -1.32 28.75
CA GLU A 589 -18.88 -2.79 28.63
C GLU A 589 -17.73 -3.28 27.74
N THR A 590 -17.13 -2.39 26.94
CA THR A 590 -16.00 -2.72 26.06
C THR A 590 -14.66 -2.72 26.79
N VAL A 591 -14.64 -2.20 28.02
CA VAL A 591 -13.43 -1.99 28.83
C VAL A 591 -12.83 -3.32 29.21
N ASP A 592 -11.50 -3.37 29.26
CA ASP A 592 -10.77 -4.54 29.70
C ASP A 592 -11.27 -5.01 31.08
N PRO A 593 -11.79 -6.25 31.21
CA PRO A 593 -12.31 -6.77 32.48
C PRO A 593 -11.28 -6.79 33.61
N SER A 594 -9.97 -6.70 33.30
CA SER A 594 -8.93 -6.56 34.31
C SER A 594 -8.88 -5.18 35.00
N LEU A 595 -9.63 -4.18 34.50
CA LEU A 595 -9.67 -2.81 35.03
C LEU A 595 -10.88 -2.50 35.94
N ASP A 596 -11.83 -3.43 36.07
CA ASP A 596 -13.22 -3.25 36.52
C ASP A 596 -13.42 -2.70 37.96
N CYS A 597 -12.33 -2.46 38.71
CA CYS A 597 -12.40 -2.02 40.11
C CYS A 597 -11.63 -0.70 40.43
N GLN A 598 -10.89 -0.12 39.48
CA GLN A 598 -9.99 1.02 39.77
C GLN A 598 -10.05 2.19 38.79
N ALA A 599 -10.68 2.04 37.62
CA ALA A 599 -10.73 3.08 36.61
C ALA A 599 -11.90 4.06 36.84
N PRO A 600 -11.68 5.38 36.90
CA PRO A 600 -12.77 6.34 36.92
C PRO A 600 -13.55 6.29 35.60
N GLU A 601 -14.82 5.91 35.63
CA GLU A 601 -15.68 5.76 34.43
C GLU A 601 -15.62 6.99 33.50
N SER A 602 -15.57 8.18 34.08
CA SER A 602 -15.49 9.44 33.32
C SER A 602 -14.19 9.57 32.49
N GLU A 603 -13.06 9.07 32.98
CA GLU A 603 -11.80 9.07 32.24
C GLU A 603 -11.82 7.99 31.16
N VAL A 604 -12.40 6.83 31.46
CA VAL A 604 -12.53 5.72 30.52
C VAL A 604 -13.42 6.12 29.33
N LEU A 605 -14.61 6.66 29.59
CA LEU A 605 -15.51 7.17 28.57
C LEU A 605 -14.84 8.27 27.74
N LYS A 606 -14.07 9.15 28.37
CA LYS A 606 -13.29 10.19 27.67
C LYS A 606 -12.27 9.58 26.72
N CYS A 607 -11.52 8.56 27.15
CA CYS A 607 -10.57 7.86 26.28
C CYS A 607 -11.27 7.13 25.12
N ILE A 608 -12.42 6.50 25.34
CA ILE A 608 -13.20 5.86 24.27
C ILE A 608 -13.67 6.93 23.27
N HIS A 609 -14.23 8.04 23.75
CA HIS A 609 -14.66 9.17 22.92
C HIS A 609 -13.50 9.71 22.08
N LEU A 610 -12.33 9.92 22.70
CA LEU A 610 -11.11 10.35 22.01
C LEU A 610 -10.66 9.35 20.94
N GLY A 611 -10.65 8.06 21.28
CA GLY A 611 -10.33 6.99 20.33
C GLY A 611 -11.23 7.06 19.09
N LEU A 612 -12.55 7.21 19.30
CA LEU A 612 -13.54 7.33 18.24
C LEU A 612 -13.39 8.61 17.40
N LEU A 613 -13.10 9.77 18.03
CA LEU A 613 -12.83 11.02 17.30
C LEU A 613 -11.60 10.89 16.38
N CYS A 614 -10.58 10.15 16.82
CA CYS A 614 -9.36 9.93 16.07
C CYS A 614 -9.54 8.98 14.87
N VAL A 615 -10.46 8.01 14.93
CA VAL A 615 -10.65 7.00 13.86
C VAL A 615 -11.75 7.34 12.85
N GLN A 616 -12.25 8.57 12.87
CA GLN A 616 -13.27 9.04 11.91
C GLN A 616 -12.79 8.92 10.46
N GLU A 617 -13.72 8.60 9.56
CA GLU A 617 -13.42 8.37 8.14
C GLU A 617 -12.74 9.57 7.47
N ASN A 618 -13.34 10.75 7.63
CA ASN A 618 -12.80 11.99 7.08
C ASN A 618 -11.65 12.53 7.94
N PRO A 619 -10.43 12.70 7.40
CA PRO A 619 -9.28 13.21 8.16
C PRO A 619 -9.46 14.62 8.71
N ALA A 620 -10.35 15.43 8.10
CA ALA A 620 -10.63 16.79 8.55
C ALA A 620 -11.34 16.79 9.92
N ASP A 621 -12.16 15.77 10.20
CA ASP A 621 -12.96 15.67 11.42
C ASP A 621 -12.16 15.13 12.61
N ARG A 622 -10.97 14.56 12.36
CA ARG A 622 -10.06 14.08 13.40
C ARG A 622 -9.39 15.26 14.11
N PRO A 623 -9.28 15.25 15.46
CA PRO A 623 -8.61 16.31 16.20
C PRO A 623 -7.11 16.39 15.88
N THR A 624 -6.46 17.52 16.20
CA THR A 624 -4.99 17.60 16.22
C THR A 624 -4.44 16.95 17.49
N MET A 625 -3.13 16.65 17.53
CA MET A 625 -2.51 16.13 18.76
C MET A 625 -2.56 17.14 19.91
N LEU A 626 -2.56 18.44 19.61
CA LEU A 626 -2.76 19.49 20.59
C LEU A 626 -4.17 19.45 21.17
N ASP A 627 -5.20 19.34 20.32
CA ASP A 627 -6.60 19.22 20.77
C ASP A 627 -6.77 17.99 21.68
N ILE A 628 -6.18 16.86 21.29
CA ILE A 628 -6.19 15.62 22.10
C ILE A 628 -5.57 15.85 23.48
N LEU A 629 -4.44 16.55 23.57
CA LEU A 629 -3.80 16.82 24.86
C LEU A 629 -4.64 17.76 25.74
N VAL A 630 -5.28 18.76 25.14
CA VAL A 630 -6.24 19.64 25.84
C VAL A 630 -7.43 18.83 26.36
N MET A 631 -7.96 17.92 25.55
CA MET A 631 -9.07 17.03 25.92
C MET A 631 -8.68 16.09 27.07
N LEU A 632 -7.49 15.48 27.03
CA LEU A 632 -6.98 14.64 28.11
C LEU A 632 -6.84 15.44 29.41
N HIS A 633 -6.29 16.66 29.35
CA HIS A 633 -6.06 17.49 30.54
C HIS A 633 -7.34 18.12 31.12
N GLY A 634 -8.34 18.40 30.29
CA GLY A 634 -9.57 19.09 30.68
C GLY A 634 -10.55 18.22 31.49
N GLN A 635 -11.30 18.86 32.40
CA GLN A 635 -12.38 18.21 33.17
C GLN A 635 -13.74 18.18 32.43
N SER A 636 -13.90 18.92 31.34
CA SER A 636 -15.15 19.03 30.56
C SER A 636 -15.12 18.16 29.30
N SER A 637 -16.21 17.42 29.06
CA SER A 637 -16.44 16.54 27.91
C SER A 637 -17.24 17.20 26.77
N SER A 638 -17.25 18.53 26.67
CA SER A 638 -17.98 19.24 25.60
C SER A 638 -17.17 19.29 24.30
N PHE A 639 -17.09 18.17 23.59
CA PHE A 639 -16.56 18.09 22.22
C PHE A 639 -17.60 17.46 21.29
N ALA A 640 -17.40 17.62 19.98
CA ALA A 640 -18.31 17.08 18.97
C ALA A 640 -18.54 15.58 19.18
N ALA A 641 -19.77 15.13 18.92
CA ALA A 641 -20.06 13.71 18.87
C ALA A 641 -19.21 13.07 17.76
N PRO A 642 -18.56 11.93 18.00
CA PRO A 642 -17.77 11.28 16.97
C PRO A 642 -18.71 10.81 15.85
N SER A 643 -18.26 10.97 14.61
CA SER A 643 -18.89 10.33 13.45
C SER A 643 -18.37 8.90 13.28
N LYS A 644 -18.98 8.16 12.37
CA LYS A 644 -18.70 6.74 12.13
C LYS A 644 -17.21 6.50 11.81
N PRO A 645 -16.56 5.53 12.47
CA PRO A 645 -15.19 5.13 12.14
C PRO A 645 -15.04 4.60 10.71
N ALA A 646 -13.85 4.79 10.13
CA ALA A 646 -13.47 4.11 8.89
C ALA A 646 -13.45 2.59 9.08
N PHE A 647 -13.72 1.84 8.00
CA PHE A 647 -13.69 0.36 7.97
C PHE A 647 -14.68 -0.35 8.92
N ALA A 648 -15.77 0.30 9.35
CA ALA A 648 -16.77 -0.29 10.22
C ALA A 648 -17.56 -1.49 9.62
N PHE A 649 -17.24 -1.96 8.41
CA PHE A 649 -17.90 -3.09 7.74
C PHE A 649 -16.91 -3.94 6.93
N THR A 650 -16.91 -5.26 7.13
CA THR A 650 -16.53 -6.23 6.09
C THR A 650 -17.43 -7.44 6.14
N TYR A 651 -17.94 -7.81 4.96
CA TYR A 651 -18.62 -9.06 4.57
C TYR A 651 -19.94 -9.40 5.26
N GLY A 652 -21.06 -9.09 4.58
CA GLY A 652 -22.28 -9.91 4.72
C GLY A 652 -23.58 -9.23 5.12
N GLU A 653 -24.00 -8.13 4.49
CA GLU A 653 -25.45 -7.79 4.51
C GLU A 653 -25.99 -7.70 3.09
N THR A 654 -26.43 -8.86 2.59
CA THR A 654 -27.57 -8.91 1.67
C THR A 654 -28.72 -8.20 2.34
N THR A 655 -29.09 -7.04 1.79
CA THR A 655 -30.37 -6.38 2.06
C THR A 655 -31.50 -7.36 1.73
N SER A 656 -32.01 -8.09 2.71
CA SER A 656 -33.37 -8.64 2.63
C SER A 656 -34.32 -7.48 2.87
N SER A 657 -34.62 -6.75 1.80
CA SER A 657 -35.78 -5.88 1.78
C SER A 657 -37.03 -6.76 1.89
N ASP A 658 -37.64 -6.76 3.06
CA ASP A 658 -39.01 -7.26 3.25
C ASP A 658 -39.92 -6.56 2.23
N GLU A 659 -40.45 -7.36 1.30
CA GLU A 659 -41.49 -6.95 0.36
C GLU A 659 -42.76 -6.58 1.13
N ARG A 660 -42.93 -5.28 1.42
CA ARG A 660 -44.27 -4.70 1.57
C ARG A 660 -44.88 -4.54 0.18
N GLY A 661 -45.46 -5.62 -0.33
CA GLY A 661 -46.34 -5.59 -1.50
C GLY A 661 -47.70 -4.98 -1.14
N ASN A 662 -47.85 -3.67 -1.37
CA ASN A 662 -49.15 -3.04 -1.59
C ASN A 662 -49.46 -3.14 -3.08
N ASN A 663 -50.54 -3.83 -3.45
CA ASN A 663 -51.22 -3.63 -4.73
C ASN A 663 -52.73 -3.53 -4.49
N GLU A 664 -53.29 -2.37 -4.83
CA GLU A 664 -54.72 -2.12 -4.91
C GLU A 664 -55.29 -2.59 -6.26
N SER A 665 -56.53 -3.10 -6.21
CA SER A 665 -57.58 -3.09 -7.25
C SER A 665 -57.33 -3.86 -8.57
N GLY A 666 -58.24 -4.63 -9.14
CA GLY A 666 -59.63 -4.98 -8.86
C GLY A 666 -60.22 -5.70 -10.09
N GLY A 667 -61.23 -6.54 -9.89
CA GLY A 667 -62.19 -6.92 -10.94
C GLY A 667 -62.38 -8.41 -11.24
N GLY A 668 -63.52 -8.96 -10.84
CA GLY A 668 -64.30 -9.83 -11.73
C GLY A 668 -64.67 -11.26 -11.30
N GLY A 669 -65.69 -11.40 -10.44
CA GLY A 669 -66.80 -12.35 -10.66
C GLY A 669 -66.67 -13.82 -10.24
N PRO A 670 -67.80 -14.53 -10.03
CA PRO A 670 -67.97 -15.41 -8.86
C PRO A 670 -68.23 -16.90 -9.21
N ASP A 671 -67.94 -17.83 -8.29
CA ASP A 671 -68.89 -18.88 -7.87
C ASP A 671 -68.40 -19.78 -6.70
N ASN A 672 -69.19 -19.74 -5.61
CA ASN A 672 -69.73 -20.86 -4.82
C ASN A 672 -68.91 -22.15 -4.54
N ARG A 673 -68.54 -22.38 -3.26
CA ARG A 673 -69.19 -23.38 -2.34
C ARG A 673 -68.43 -23.62 -1.01
N ARG A 674 -69.13 -23.34 0.09
CA ARG A 674 -69.22 -24.00 1.42
C ARG A 674 -68.09 -24.93 1.93
N GLY A 675 -67.62 -24.63 3.15
CA GLY A 675 -67.07 -25.58 4.13
C GLY A 675 -66.67 -24.86 5.42
N ALA A 676 -67.23 -25.25 6.57
CA ALA A 676 -67.17 -24.54 7.85
C ALA A 676 -66.30 -25.26 8.90
N ALA A 677 -65.99 -24.53 9.99
CA ALA A 677 -65.58 -24.98 11.33
C ALA A 677 -64.12 -25.49 11.49
N ALA A 678 -63.38 -25.31 12.59
CA ALA A 678 -63.53 -24.58 13.86
C ALA A 678 -62.13 -24.50 14.52
N ALA A 679 -61.92 -23.51 15.38
CA ALA A 679 -60.81 -23.51 16.35
C ALA A 679 -61.10 -24.48 17.52
N PRO A 680 -60.06 -24.89 18.27
CA PRO A 680 -60.22 -24.98 19.71
C PRO A 680 -59.05 -24.41 20.53
N GLN A 681 -59.40 -24.13 21.77
CA GLN A 681 -58.69 -23.47 22.86
C GLN A 681 -57.66 -24.36 23.58
N ALA A 682 -56.79 -23.63 24.30
CA ALA A 682 -55.98 -23.95 25.47
C ALA A 682 -56.36 -25.13 26.38
N PHE A 683 -55.33 -25.75 26.98
CA PHE A 683 -55.36 -26.27 28.34
C PHE A 683 -53.99 -26.14 29.04
N SER A 684 -54.04 -25.76 30.32
CA SER A 684 -52.97 -25.72 31.32
C SER A 684 -53.35 -26.69 32.45
N LEU A 685 -52.36 -27.23 33.19
CA LEU A 685 -52.56 -27.90 34.48
C LEU A 685 -51.27 -27.84 35.34
N ASN A 686 -51.31 -26.97 36.36
CA ASN A 686 -50.84 -27.05 37.77
C ASN A 686 -49.55 -27.85 38.13
N GLY A 687 -48.68 -27.47 39.07
CA GLY A 687 -48.74 -26.49 40.18
C GLY A 687 -48.00 -27.05 41.43
N MET A 688 -47.60 -26.15 42.34
CA MET A 688 -46.96 -26.31 43.69
C MET A 688 -45.41 -26.32 43.74
N SER A 689 -44.71 -25.78 44.74
CA SER A 689 -44.92 -24.70 45.73
C SER A 689 -43.61 -24.49 46.53
N VAL A 690 -43.26 -23.23 46.84
CA VAL A 690 -42.79 -22.70 48.15
C VAL A 690 -41.42 -23.15 48.76
N SER A 691 -40.56 -22.12 48.92
CA SER A 691 -39.56 -21.80 49.98
C SER A 691 -38.44 -22.78 50.40
N GLU A 692 -37.18 -22.34 50.36
CA GLU A 692 -36.44 -21.77 51.52
C GLU A 692 -34.96 -21.49 51.15
N SER A 693 -34.41 -20.53 51.89
CA SER A 693 -33.07 -19.94 51.89
C SER A 693 -31.93 -20.88 52.33
N PHE A 694 -30.74 -20.77 51.72
CA PHE A 694 -29.44 -20.89 52.40
C PHE A 694 -28.34 -20.16 51.59
N GLN A 695 -27.78 -19.08 52.17
CA GLN A 695 -26.43 -18.55 51.88
C GLN A 695 -25.37 -19.44 52.60
N PRO A 696 -24.06 -19.10 52.61
CA PRO A 696 -23.11 -18.92 51.52
C PRO A 696 -21.87 -19.83 51.70
N ARG A 697 -21.00 -19.93 50.70
CA ARG A 697 -19.53 -19.91 50.87
C ARG A 697 -18.83 -19.70 49.55
#